data_AF-A0A369HAM0-F1
#
_entry.id   AF-A0A369HAM0-F1
#
_cell.length_a   1.000
_cell.length_b   1.000
_cell.length_c   1.000
_cell.angle_alpha   90.00
_cell.angle_beta   90.00
_cell.angle_gamma   90.00
#
_symmetry.space_group_name_H-M   'P 1'
#
loop_
_entity.id
_entity.type
_entity.pdbx_description
1 polymer ?
#
loop_
_entity_poly.entity_id
_entity_poly.type
_entity_poly.pdbx_seq_one_letter_code
_entity_poly.pdbx_strand_id
1 'polypeptide(L)'
;MGRPVPHALRQLTRPHWSCLSDQTRIVNQRRWAAIKKAYFNPSKTFYITTPIFYVNDAPHIGHLYTMLLGDALKRWQQLNGVTAFLSTGTDEHGLKVQQAAEKLKVSPKELCDANSAKFEQLARMADISSDFFTRTTDEKHKLAVTKAYAHLKKNLSELLGLYEGTHEGWYSVGDECFYNEAEVQQEIEPQTGRKMMVSTETGSEVEWVKDKTWFFPMTEYKIPLLEFYDKNPRWVTPKNKMAEVIDWVEKNLEDLAVTRPVSRLQWGIRDPHDDSQTIYVWLDALINYITNAGYGQNDATNTLWPANMHIIGKDILRFHAVYWPAILMALDLPLPYKIICHNHWMMGSRKMSKSVGNVVDPLLALQRWDKDTVRYYLLSKGSFKKDMNYSNGNMRIMYIKELQAGIGNALQRVCKPKTNHGWSVAEAVRMCTSEGFAPPAGSEGILMSLHPKLKRLPAVFTYEMSRPDVAGAIAEVTDVLRHLNRYISDAQPWRLALKNHDPKMPKSLNESQRGDGMYKLRALDWVIFNCAEALRISGILLQPIMPTKASQLLDDLGVSPDMRSAKYAIFGEDKTYGKPLNKNAREKTAENVVPETTAAETTAEDAPQNKKDGARMKKWDTLFPPLPDTEEWPKDIVPEHLKSVVGRKTKNKMNQLAEVLACQARGGQEAVTTRKVHLTPYQERHVEEYHSWMQDPKILEATASEPLSLPEEYANQLSWHLSPNKLTFIIHTPTHDAKGDVNLFLHESDLLSTEEELTAEEELTAEIDVMIADPEQRRTGLGSGAVMALMTYLVRHRDDILREYFGGEMAKPLARLMAKIKGGNQASRALFRRLGFVQVGEPDYFGEVTVVMAWADVVDRVREWLEGDEGGYREGTVS
;
A
#
# COMPACT_ATOMS: atom_id res chain seq x y z
N MET A 1 73.24 18.91 -36.67
CA MET A 1 73.20 18.17 -35.39
C MET A 1 72.72 19.13 -34.32
N GLY A 2 71.68 18.95 -33.52
CA GLY A 2 70.55 18.02 -33.46
C GLY A 2 69.52 18.71 -32.53
N ARG A 3 68.26 18.81 -32.95
CA ARG A 3 67.15 19.30 -32.12
C ARG A 3 66.55 18.11 -31.33
N PRO A 4 65.97 18.33 -30.13
CA PRO A 4 65.48 17.26 -29.28
C PRO A 4 64.12 16.74 -29.76
N VAL A 5 63.92 15.44 -29.56
CA VAL A 5 62.77 14.62 -29.94
C VAL A 5 61.50 15.00 -29.17
N PRO A 6 60.33 15.19 -29.81
CA PRO A 6 59.03 15.27 -29.13
C PRO A 6 58.42 13.88 -28.95
N HIS A 7 57.92 13.61 -27.73
CA HIS A 7 57.23 12.38 -27.38
C HIS A 7 55.88 12.28 -28.12
N ALA A 8 55.67 11.15 -28.80
CA ALA A 8 54.51 10.89 -29.67
C ALA A 8 53.18 10.75 -28.90
N LEU A 9 52.14 11.33 -29.49
CA LEU A 9 50.71 11.17 -29.20
C LEU A 9 50.27 9.69 -29.25
N ARG A 10 49.70 9.16 -28.17
CA ARG A 10 48.79 8.01 -28.23
C ARG A 10 47.37 8.54 -28.42
N GLN A 11 46.80 8.25 -29.59
CA GLN A 11 45.38 8.43 -29.88
C GLN A 11 44.54 7.62 -28.89
N LEU A 12 43.81 8.31 -28.00
CA LEU A 12 42.71 7.73 -27.25
C LEU A 12 41.50 7.64 -28.17
N THR A 13 41.21 6.44 -28.66
CA THR A 13 39.93 6.12 -29.28
C THR A 13 38.83 6.26 -28.22
N ARG A 14 37.78 7.01 -28.55
CA ARG A 14 36.63 7.29 -27.68
C ARG A 14 35.88 5.98 -27.35
N PRO A 15 35.65 5.62 -26.08
CA PRO A 15 34.67 4.60 -25.74
C PRO A 15 33.26 5.20 -25.79
N HIS A 16 32.33 4.42 -26.32
CA HIS A 16 30.90 4.70 -26.40
C HIS A 16 30.33 5.14 -25.03
N TRP A 17 29.47 6.15 -25.07
CA TRP A 17 28.74 6.68 -23.93
C TRP A 17 27.83 5.61 -23.31
N SER A 18 28.20 5.12 -22.12
CA SER A 18 27.29 4.48 -21.16
C SER A 18 27.07 5.44 -20.00
N CYS A 19 25.81 5.68 -19.65
CA CYS A 19 25.33 6.66 -18.67
C CYS A 19 26.12 6.68 -17.34
N LEU A 20 26.50 7.88 -16.88
CA LEU A 20 27.25 8.13 -15.64
C LEU A 20 26.52 7.72 -14.34
N SER A 21 25.22 7.41 -14.39
CA SER A 21 24.45 6.99 -13.20
C SER A 21 24.75 5.54 -12.75
N ASP A 22 25.25 4.68 -13.64
CA ASP A 22 25.55 3.28 -13.30
C ASP A 22 26.91 3.08 -12.62
N GLN A 23 27.88 3.99 -12.83
CA GLN A 23 29.23 3.84 -12.28
C GLN A 23 29.35 4.26 -10.81
N THR A 24 28.45 5.10 -10.28
CA THR A 24 28.52 5.61 -8.90
C THR A 24 27.95 4.65 -7.84
N ARG A 25 27.30 3.55 -8.24
CA ARG A 25 26.74 2.53 -7.34
C ARG A 25 27.65 1.32 -7.10
N ILE A 26 28.87 1.31 -7.65
CA ILE A 26 29.88 0.29 -7.37
C ILE A 26 30.56 0.62 -6.04
N VAL A 27 29.94 0.23 -4.93
CA VAL A 27 30.64 0.24 -3.64
C VAL A 27 31.74 -0.82 -3.72
N ASN A 28 32.99 -0.40 -3.47
CA ASN A 28 34.15 -1.30 -3.41
C ASN A 28 33.88 -2.52 -2.51
N GLN A 29 34.07 -3.74 -3.02
CA GLN A 29 33.81 -5.00 -2.30
C GLN A 29 34.48 -5.10 -0.91
N ARG A 30 35.67 -4.50 -0.74
CA ARG A 30 36.37 -4.44 0.55
C ARG A 30 35.67 -3.52 1.57
N ARG A 31 35.16 -2.37 1.12
CA ARG A 31 34.39 -1.43 1.97
C ARG A 31 33.03 -2.04 2.35
N TRP A 32 32.47 -2.84 1.45
CA TRP A 32 31.25 -3.61 1.65
C TRP A 32 31.33 -4.65 2.77
N ALA A 33 32.39 -5.48 2.78
CA ALA A 33 32.55 -6.51 3.80
C ALA A 33 32.64 -5.91 5.22
N ALA A 34 33.32 -4.76 5.35
CA ALA A 34 33.41 -4.02 6.60
C ALA A 34 32.05 -3.44 7.03
N ILE A 35 31.30 -2.82 6.10
CA ILE A 35 29.94 -2.30 6.36
C ILE A 35 28.99 -3.43 6.78
N LYS A 36 29.02 -4.57 6.08
CA LYS A 36 28.18 -5.73 6.38
C LYS A 36 28.47 -6.30 7.78
N LYS A 37 29.75 -6.41 8.15
CA LYS A 37 30.17 -6.89 9.48
C LYS A 37 29.80 -5.91 10.61
N ALA A 38 29.80 -4.61 10.34
CA ALA A 38 29.37 -3.60 11.31
C ALA A 38 27.84 -3.56 11.46
N TYR A 39 27.11 -3.78 10.36
CA TYR A 39 25.65 -3.73 10.34
C TYR A 39 25.01 -4.99 10.97
N PHE A 40 25.58 -6.18 10.73
CA PHE A 40 25.14 -7.42 11.34
C PHE A 40 26.11 -7.84 12.43
N ASN A 41 25.74 -7.60 13.69
CA ASN A 41 26.54 -8.01 14.83
C ASN A 41 25.81 -9.08 15.66
N PRO A 42 26.15 -10.37 15.52
CA PRO A 42 25.46 -11.44 16.24
C PRO A 42 25.70 -11.43 17.75
N SER A 43 26.70 -10.69 18.25
CA SER A 43 26.97 -10.58 19.69
C SER A 43 26.20 -9.45 20.38
N LYS A 44 25.44 -8.64 19.64
CA LYS A 44 24.62 -7.56 20.19
C LYS A 44 23.19 -7.69 19.72
N THR A 45 22.27 -7.59 20.67
CA THR A 45 20.84 -7.55 20.39
C THR A 45 20.50 -6.31 19.57
N PHE A 46 19.64 -6.46 18.56
CA PHE A 46 19.17 -5.38 17.71
C PHE A 46 17.76 -4.94 18.14
N TYR A 47 17.64 -3.76 18.75
CA TYR A 47 16.38 -3.23 19.25
C TYR A 47 15.79 -2.15 18.34
N ILE A 48 14.59 -2.40 17.82
CA ILE A 48 13.82 -1.51 16.94
C ILE A 48 12.56 -1.08 17.68
N THR A 49 12.18 0.18 17.54
CA THR A 49 10.88 0.65 18.05
C THR A 49 10.08 1.35 16.96
N THR A 50 8.77 1.18 17.01
CA THR A 50 7.82 2.14 16.44
C THR A 50 7.44 3.15 17.52
N PRO A 51 6.69 4.21 17.19
CA PRO A 51 6.00 4.97 18.20
C PRO A 51 4.96 4.09 18.88
N ILE A 52 4.55 4.50 20.07
CA ILE A 52 3.27 4.09 20.63
C ILE A 52 2.18 5.03 20.09
N PHE A 53 1.02 4.49 19.75
CA PHE A 53 -0.01 5.24 19.03
C PHE A 53 -1.13 5.72 19.96
N TYR A 54 -1.56 6.98 19.83
CA TYR A 54 -2.69 7.52 20.60
C TYR A 54 -3.96 6.68 20.39
N VAL A 55 -4.63 6.35 21.50
CA VAL A 55 -5.86 5.53 21.53
C VAL A 55 -7.15 6.36 21.57
N ASN A 56 -7.08 7.64 21.23
CA ASN A 56 -8.28 8.48 21.11
C ASN A 56 -9.20 7.98 19.98
N ASP A 57 -8.70 7.17 19.04
CA ASP A 57 -9.52 6.58 17.97
C ASP A 57 -8.94 5.27 17.39
N ALA A 58 -9.70 4.60 16.52
CA ALA A 58 -9.32 3.38 15.82
C ALA A 58 -8.11 3.55 14.88
N PRO A 59 -7.30 2.49 14.65
CA PRO A 59 -6.10 2.60 13.82
C PRO A 59 -6.40 2.86 12.34
N HIS A 60 -5.43 3.44 11.62
CA HIS A 60 -5.49 3.68 10.18
C HIS A 60 -4.23 3.16 9.46
N ILE A 61 -4.21 3.21 8.12
CA ILE A 61 -3.11 2.67 7.30
C ILE A 61 -1.73 3.30 7.60
N GLY A 62 -1.70 4.51 8.18
CA GLY A 62 -0.47 5.18 8.62
C GLY A 62 0.21 4.44 9.78
N HIS A 63 -0.56 4.06 10.81
CA HIS A 63 -0.05 3.24 11.92
C HIS A 63 0.45 1.88 11.41
N LEU A 64 -0.31 1.26 10.49
CA LEU A 64 0.08 0.00 9.89
C LEU A 64 1.44 0.11 9.17
N TYR A 65 1.64 1.16 8.36
CA TYR A 65 2.89 1.37 7.65
C TYR A 65 4.10 1.46 8.58
N THR A 66 4.00 2.20 9.69
CA THR A 66 5.08 2.32 10.67
C THR A 66 5.42 0.97 11.31
N MET A 67 4.40 0.18 11.69
CA MET A 67 4.59 -1.18 12.20
C MET A 67 5.26 -2.10 11.18
N LEU A 68 4.83 -2.04 9.92
CA LEU A 68 5.40 -2.85 8.84
C LEU A 68 6.86 -2.52 8.56
N LEU A 69 7.23 -1.24 8.59
CA LEU A 69 8.60 -0.83 8.37
C LEU A 69 9.51 -1.37 9.48
N GLY A 70 9.07 -1.31 10.75
CA GLY A 70 9.78 -1.91 11.88
C GLY A 70 9.91 -3.42 11.79
N ASP A 71 8.81 -4.10 11.46
CA ASP A 71 8.78 -5.55 11.30
C ASP A 71 9.68 -6.04 10.16
N ALA A 72 9.64 -5.39 9.00
CA ALA A 72 10.51 -5.75 7.87
C ALA A 72 12.00 -5.58 8.20
N LEU A 73 12.37 -4.54 8.94
CA LEU A 73 13.75 -4.31 9.36
C LEU A 73 14.18 -5.31 10.46
N LYS A 74 13.29 -5.66 11.41
CA LYS A 74 13.54 -6.72 12.40
C LYS A 74 13.77 -8.05 11.70
N ARG A 75 12.85 -8.47 10.83
CA ARG A 75 12.92 -9.74 10.10
C ARG A 75 14.17 -9.82 9.24
N TRP A 76 14.64 -8.70 8.68
CA TRP A 76 15.91 -8.65 7.95
C TRP A 76 17.13 -8.91 8.83
N GLN A 77 17.16 -8.38 10.05
CA GLN A 77 18.22 -8.69 11.03
C GLN A 77 18.21 -10.17 11.41
N GLN A 78 17.03 -10.72 11.70
CA GLN A 78 16.85 -12.14 12.01
C GLN A 78 17.27 -13.05 10.86
N LEU A 79 16.93 -12.69 9.62
CA LEU A 79 17.33 -13.41 8.41
C LEU A 79 18.86 -13.49 8.23
N ASN A 80 19.59 -12.55 8.84
CA ASN A 80 21.05 -12.50 8.88
C ASN A 80 21.64 -13.07 10.18
N GLY A 81 20.85 -13.75 11.01
CA GLY A 81 21.30 -14.41 12.24
C GLY A 81 21.53 -13.46 13.42
N VAL A 82 20.97 -12.25 13.39
CA VAL A 82 21.04 -11.29 14.50
C VAL A 82 19.78 -11.42 15.36
N THR A 83 19.95 -11.57 16.68
CA THR A 83 18.84 -11.49 17.64
C THR A 83 18.25 -10.08 17.60
N ALA A 84 16.99 -9.93 17.21
CA ALA A 84 16.36 -8.64 17.06
C ALA A 84 14.98 -8.60 17.75
N PHE A 85 14.68 -7.47 18.37
CA PHE A 85 13.41 -7.21 19.05
C PHE A 85 12.74 -5.95 18.49
N LEU A 86 11.41 -5.98 18.39
CA LEU A 86 10.54 -4.89 17.96
C LEU A 86 9.57 -4.52 19.09
N SER A 87 9.63 -3.28 19.52
CA SER A 87 8.63 -2.67 20.41
C SER A 87 7.64 -1.81 19.62
N THR A 88 6.35 -2.04 19.88
CA THR A 88 5.24 -1.20 19.44
C THR A 88 4.26 -1.01 20.60
N GLY A 89 3.15 -0.32 20.39
CA GLY A 89 2.13 -0.19 21.44
C GLY A 89 1.22 1.02 21.31
N THR A 90 0.64 1.40 22.44
CA THR A 90 -0.38 2.44 22.55
C THR A 90 -0.04 3.48 23.61
N ASP A 91 -0.23 4.74 23.25
CA ASP A 91 -0.18 5.90 24.13
C ASP A 91 -1.60 6.20 24.63
N GLU A 92 -1.78 6.05 25.93
CA GLU A 92 -3.09 5.91 26.55
C GLU A 92 -3.44 7.04 27.52
N HIS A 93 -2.52 7.94 27.83
CA HIS A 93 -2.78 9.08 28.73
C HIS A 93 -2.99 10.38 27.94
N GLY A 94 -3.37 11.45 28.64
CA GLY A 94 -3.48 12.79 28.06
C GLY A 94 -4.92 13.28 27.86
N LEU A 95 -5.03 14.57 27.56
CA LEU A 95 -6.31 15.29 27.53
C LEU A 95 -7.17 14.84 26.36
N LYS A 96 -6.56 14.53 25.21
CA LYS A 96 -7.26 14.01 24.02
C LYS A 96 -8.00 12.70 24.31
N VAL A 97 -7.38 11.78 25.05
CA VAL A 97 -8.02 10.51 25.43
C VAL A 97 -9.15 10.76 26.42
N GLN A 98 -8.92 11.63 27.40
CA GLN A 98 -9.94 12.01 28.39
C GLN A 98 -11.19 12.61 27.71
N GLN A 99 -11.01 13.60 26.83
CA GLN A 99 -12.12 14.23 26.10
C GLN A 99 -12.84 13.28 25.15
N ALA A 100 -12.11 12.38 24.48
CA ALA A 100 -12.72 11.36 23.64
C ALA A 100 -13.61 10.41 24.46
N ALA A 101 -13.15 10.01 25.65
CA ALA A 101 -13.91 9.17 26.56
C ALA A 101 -15.15 9.89 27.11
N GLU A 102 -15.01 11.16 27.52
CA GLU A 102 -16.12 12.02 27.95
C GLU A 102 -17.20 12.18 26.85
N LYS A 103 -16.77 12.43 25.60
CA LYS A 103 -17.67 12.54 24.44
C LYS A 103 -18.43 11.25 24.17
N LEU A 104 -17.79 10.11 24.37
CA LEU A 104 -18.39 8.78 24.22
C LEU A 104 -19.13 8.29 25.47
N LYS A 105 -19.08 9.05 26.57
CA LYS A 105 -19.69 8.71 27.88
C LYS A 105 -19.21 7.36 28.43
N VAL A 106 -17.92 7.06 28.26
CA VAL A 106 -17.24 5.89 28.83
C VAL A 106 -16.06 6.34 29.70
N SER A 107 -15.53 5.46 30.55
CA SER A 107 -14.30 5.81 31.27
C SER A 107 -13.10 5.85 30.31
N PRO A 108 -12.07 6.69 30.57
CA PRO A 108 -10.86 6.70 29.76
C PRO A 108 -10.20 5.32 29.67
N LYS A 109 -10.18 4.56 30.77
CA LYS A 109 -9.64 3.19 30.79
C LYS A 109 -10.37 2.26 29.82
N GLU A 110 -11.71 2.27 29.81
CA GLU A 110 -12.49 1.43 28.90
C GLU A 110 -12.23 1.80 27.43
N LEU A 111 -12.11 3.10 27.12
CA LEU A 111 -11.75 3.56 25.78
C LEU A 111 -10.35 3.08 25.37
N CYS A 112 -9.37 3.21 26.26
CA CYS A 112 -8.00 2.75 26.05
C CYS A 112 -7.95 1.24 25.82
N ASP A 113 -8.59 0.44 26.69
CA ASP A 113 -8.64 -1.02 26.60
C ASP A 113 -9.27 -1.45 25.25
N ALA A 114 -10.38 -0.83 24.85
CA ALA A 114 -11.07 -1.15 23.59
C ALA A 114 -10.26 -0.78 22.34
N ASN A 115 -9.64 0.40 22.31
CA ASN A 115 -8.87 0.84 21.15
C ASN A 115 -7.49 0.17 21.08
N SER A 116 -6.83 -0.06 22.21
CA SER A 116 -5.57 -0.82 22.28
C SER A 116 -5.74 -2.24 21.72
N ALA A 117 -6.85 -2.92 22.05
CA ALA A 117 -7.20 -4.22 21.47
C ALA A 117 -7.32 -4.18 19.94
N LYS A 118 -7.82 -3.08 19.34
CA LYS A 118 -7.88 -2.91 17.87
C LYS A 118 -6.50 -2.75 17.25
N PHE A 119 -5.59 -2.02 17.89
CA PHE A 119 -4.20 -1.91 17.44
C PHE A 119 -3.48 -3.26 17.50
N GLU A 120 -3.67 -4.00 18.58
CA GLU A 120 -3.10 -5.34 18.72
C GLU A 120 -3.71 -6.32 17.69
N GLN A 121 -5.02 -6.25 17.45
CA GLN A 121 -5.69 -7.01 16.38
C GLN A 121 -5.11 -6.66 15.00
N LEU A 122 -4.90 -5.37 14.72
CA LEU A 122 -4.28 -4.93 13.47
C LEU A 122 -2.87 -5.51 13.31
N ALA A 123 -2.04 -5.45 14.34
CA ALA A 123 -0.70 -6.02 14.34
C ALA A 123 -0.74 -7.54 14.06
N ARG A 124 -1.65 -8.28 14.72
CA ARG A 124 -1.86 -9.72 14.48
C ARG A 124 -2.30 -10.01 13.04
N MET A 125 -3.32 -9.30 12.53
CA MET A 125 -3.85 -9.52 11.18
C MET A 125 -2.82 -9.20 10.08
N ALA A 126 -1.94 -8.23 10.33
CA ALA A 126 -0.86 -7.86 9.42
C ALA A 126 0.42 -8.72 9.59
N ASP A 127 0.41 -9.72 10.48
CA ASP A 127 1.57 -10.58 10.76
C ASP A 127 2.81 -9.77 11.18
N ILE A 128 2.59 -8.82 12.09
CA ILE A 128 3.67 -8.06 12.74
C ILE A 128 4.27 -8.94 13.83
N SER A 129 5.57 -9.23 13.74
CA SER A 129 6.32 -9.92 14.78
C SER A 129 6.84 -8.91 15.81
N SER A 130 5.93 -8.27 16.56
CA SER A 130 6.32 -7.44 17.71
C SER A 130 6.60 -8.31 18.92
N ASP A 131 7.71 -8.06 19.63
CA ASP A 131 8.07 -8.77 20.87
C ASP A 131 7.50 -8.07 22.09
N PHE A 132 7.30 -6.75 21.99
CA PHE A 132 6.68 -5.95 23.03
C PHE A 132 5.52 -5.14 22.43
N PHE A 133 4.33 -5.31 23.01
CA PHE A 133 3.19 -4.42 22.80
C PHE A 133 2.96 -3.65 24.10
N THR A 134 3.39 -2.39 24.11
CA THR A 134 3.44 -1.56 25.33
C THR A 134 2.18 -0.77 25.48
N ARG A 135 1.64 -0.71 26.70
CA ARG A 135 0.55 0.22 27.03
C ARG A 135 1.05 1.17 28.09
N THR A 136 0.86 2.47 27.93
CA THR A 136 1.32 3.43 28.97
C THR A 136 0.53 3.29 30.28
N THR A 137 -0.63 2.62 30.25
CA THR A 137 -1.38 2.25 31.46
C THR A 137 -0.80 1.04 32.20
N ASP A 138 0.21 0.34 31.67
CA ASP A 138 0.86 -0.79 32.34
C ASP A 138 1.61 -0.34 33.60
N GLU A 139 1.48 -1.10 34.70
CA GLU A 139 2.15 -0.76 35.97
C GLU A 139 3.68 -0.72 35.88
N LYS A 140 4.28 -1.60 35.05
CA LYS A 140 5.72 -1.56 34.77
C LYS A 140 6.16 -0.23 34.16
N HIS A 141 5.32 0.37 33.32
CA HIS A 141 5.61 1.62 32.64
C HIS A 141 5.41 2.80 33.57
N LYS A 142 4.30 2.83 34.33
CA LYS A 142 4.07 3.84 35.35
C LYS A 142 5.23 3.91 36.34
N LEU A 143 5.72 2.76 36.81
CA LEU A 143 6.89 2.70 37.69
C LEU A 143 8.15 3.27 37.03
N ALA A 144 8.39 2.98 35.75
CA ALA A 144 9.52 3.51 35.00
C ALA A 144 9.45 5.04 34.88
N VAL A 145 8.28 5.59 34.55
CA VAL A 145 8.04 7.03 34.45
C VAL A 145 8.21 7.71 35.81
N THR A 146 7.61 7.17 36.88
CA THR A 146 7.76 7.72 38.24
C THR A 146 9.22 7.75 38.67
N LYS A 147 10.00 6.70 38.37
CA LYS A 147 11.44 6.66 38.69
C LYS A 147 12.25 7.64 37.84
N ALA A 148 11.98 7.74 36.54
CA ALA A 148 12.64 8.71 35.67
C ALA A 148 12.36 10.15 36.15
N TYR A 149 11.10 10.45 36.43
CA TYR A 149 10.69 11.76 36.92
C TYR A 149 11.33 12.12 38.27
N ALA A 150 11.39 11.17 39.21
CA ALA A 150 12.09 11.36 40.48
C ALA A 150 13.60 11.58 40.31
N HIS A 151 14.23 10.92 39.33
CA HIS A 151 15.63 11.17 38.99
C HIS A 151 15.81 12.59 38.46
N LEU A 152 14.98 13.03 37.50
CA LEU A 152 15.03 14.38 36.93
C LEU A 152 14.84 15.48 37.99
N LYS A 153 14.05 15.22 39.05
CA LYS A 153 13.90 16.16 40.19
C LYS A 153 15.12 16.23 41.12
N LYS A 154 15.89 15.15 41.27
CA LYS A 154 16.98 15.07 42.27
C LYS A 154 18.32 15.65 41.82
N ASN A 155 18.58 15.73 40.52
CA ASN A 155 19.87 16.20 40.01
C ASN A 155 20.02 17.73 40.17
N LEU A 156 20.84 18.15 41.14
CA LEU A 156 21.02 19.56 41.53
C LEU A 156 22.47 20.02 41.70
N SER A 157 23.49 19.26 41.26
CA SER A 157 24.87 19.73 41.42
C SER A 157 25.61 20.05 40.12
N GLU A 158 25.38 19.34 39.00
CA GLU A 158 26.12 19.60 37.74
C GLU A 158 25.30 19.40 36.43
N LEU A 159 24.08 18.86 36.50
CA LEU A 159 23.12 18.76 35.38
C LEU A 159 21.81 19.41 35.79
N LEU A 160 21.18 20.15 34.88
CA LEU A 160 20.01 20.98 35.21
C LEU A 160 18.76 20.12 35.30
N GLY A 161 18.39 19.77 36.53
CA GLY A 161 17.16 19.05 36.87
C GLY A 161 15.91 19.91 36.70
N LEU A 162 14.75 19.34 37.05
CA LEU A 162 13.47 20.05 36.94
C LEU A 162 13.41 21.24 37.90
N TYR A 163 12.81 22.34 37.45
CA TYR A 163 12.58 23.52 38.28
C TYR A 163 11.09 23.93 38.27
N GLU A 164 10.62 24.57 39.33
CA GLU A 164 9.24 25.08 39.37
C GLU A 164 9.14 26.43 38.67
N GLY A 165 8.04 26.63 37.94
CA GLY A 165 7.71 27.92 37.34
C GLY A 165 6.22 28.09 37.13
N THR A 166 5.85 29.20 36.51
CA THR A 166 4.49 29.45 36.03
C THR A 166 4.53 29.58 34.53
N HIS A 167 3.69 28.82 33.83
CA HIS A 167 3.53 28.95 32.39
C HIS A 167 2.25 29.75 32.11
N GLU A 168 2.37 30.80 31.31
CA GLU A 168 1.26 31.69 30.94
C GLU A 168 1.24 31.82 29.42
N GLY A 169 0.10 31.55 28.78
CA GLY A 169 -0.01 31.68 27.33
C GLY A 169 -1.31 31.11 26.76
N TRP A 170 -1.51 31.30 25.46
CA TRP A 170 -2.62 30.70 24.73
C TRP A 170 -2.35 29.21 24.52
N TYR A 171 -3.32 28.35 24.83
CA TYR A 171 -3.19 26.90 24.75
C TYR A 171 -4.30 26.33 23.88
N SER A 172 -3.93 25.52 22.88
CA SER A 172 -4.88 24.71 22.11
C SER A 172 -4.93 23.31 22.68
N VAL A 173 -6.13 22.86 23.06
CA VAL A 173 -6.35 21.47 23.45
C VAL A 173 -6.24 20.53 22.24
N GLY A 174 -6.71 20.96 21.06
CA GLY A 174 -6.64 20.16 19.83
C GLY A 174 -5.21 19.87 19.40
N ASP A 175 -4.32 20.85 19.57
CA ASP A 175 -2.91 20.75 19.15
C ASP A 175 -1.99 20.31 20.29
N GLU A 176 -2.48 20.35 21.55
CA GLU A 176 -1.70 20.17 22.79
C GLU A 176 -0.45 21.07 22.88
N CYS A 177 -0.51 22.22 22.23
CA CYS A 177 0.59 23.16 22.13
C CYS A 177 0.19 24.52 22.71
N PHE A 178 1.19 25.23 23.22
CA PHE A 178 1.07 26.65 23.52
C PHE A 178 1.38 27.46 22.26
N TYR A 179 0.65 28.55 22.11
CA TYR A 179 0.80 29.53 21.04
C TYR A 179 1.16 30.87 21.66
N ASN A 180 2.07 31.58 21.00
CA ASN A 180 2.39 32.95 21.35
C ASN A 180 1.28 33.90 20.85
N GLU A 181 1.23 35.12 21.37
CA GLU A 181 0.20 36.11 20.99
C GLU A 181 0.14 36.39 19.48
N ALA A 182 1.27 36.24 18.77
CA ALA A 182 1.35 36.43 17.32
C ALA A 182 0.75 35.26 16.51
N GLU A 183 0.53 34.11 17.14
CA GLU A 183 0.09 32.85 16.50
C GLU A 183 -1.40 32.56 16.75
N VAL A 184 -2.12 33.52 17.35
CA VAL A 184 -3.54 33.42 17.63
C VAL A 184 -4.28 34.60 17.03
N GLN A 185 -5.50 34.37 16.55
CA GLN A 185 -6.37 35.40 16.00
C GLN A 185 -7.79 35.22 16.50
N GLN A 186 -8.55 36.32 16.49
CA GLN A 186 -9.97 36.27 16.84
C GLN A 186 -10.79 35.87 15.61
N GLU A 187 -11.60 34.82 15.75
CA GLU A 187 -12.51 34.35 14.72
C GLU A 187 -13.95 34.30 15.25
N ILE A 188 -14.93 34.48 14.36
CA ILE A 188 -16.35 34.41 14.68
C ILE A 188 -16.89 33.13 14.06
N GLU A 189 -17.37 32.20 14.90
CA GLU A 189 -17.96 30.95 14.42
C GLU A 189 -19.23 31.25 13.60
N PRO A 190 -19.29 30.93 12.29
CA PRO A 190 -20.36 31.38 11.41
C PRO A 190 -21.76 30.89 11.81
N GLN A 191 -21.84 29.75 12.48
CA GLN A 191 -23.10 29.10 12.84
C GLN A 191 -23.71 29.63 14.15
N THR A 192 -22.87 30.09 15.08
CA THR A 192 -23.30 30.48 16.44
C THR A 192 -23.10 31.97 16.73
N GLY A 193 -22.26 32.66 15.94
CA GLY A 193 -21.84 34.03 16.20
C GLY A 193 -20.90 34.16 17.40
N ARG A 194 -20.43 33.05 17.99
CA ARG A 194 -19.52 33.04 19.13
C ARG A 194 -18.15 33.54 18.68
N LYS A 195 -17.62 34.53 19.41
CA LYS A 195 -16.23 35.01 19.26
C LYS A 195 -15.31 34.03 19.98
N MET A 196 -14.34 33.47 19.26
CA MET A 196 -13.34 32.55 19.79
C MET A 196 -11.95 33.02 19.39
N MET A 197 -10.94 32.68 20.20
CA MET A 197 -9.55 32.81 19.77
C MET A 197 -9.16 31.48 19.13
N VAL A 198 -8.49 31.54 17.98
CA VAL A 198 -8.05 30.35 17.24
C VAL A 198 -6.58 30.48 16.83
N SER A 199 -5.88 29.36 16.68
CA SER A 199 -4.55 29.32 16.10
C SER A 199 -4.58 29.76 14.64
N THR A 200 -3.63 30.61 14.23
CA THR A 200 -3.47 31.01 12.83
C THR A 200 -2.93 29.89 11.95
N GLU A 201 -2.27 28.88 12.54
CA GLU A 201 -1.70 27.74 11.82
C GLU A 201 -2.72 26.62 11.62
N THR A 202 -3.44 26.25 12.69
CA THR A 202 -4.29 25.06 12.70
C THR A 202 -5.78 25.38 12.63
N GLY A 203 -6.18 26.62 12.92
CA GLY A 203 -7.58 27.01 13.10
C GLY A 203 -8.23 26.46 14.38
N SER A 204 -7.47 25.79 15.25
CA SER A 204 -7.98 25.24 16.51
C SER A 204 -8.28 26.33 17.53
N GLU A 205 -9.36 26.18 18.31
CA GLU A 205 -9.69 27.08 19.44
C GLU A 205 -8.58 27.06 20.50
N VAL A 206 -8.19 28.25 20.97
CA VAL A 206 -7.18 28.46 22.01
C VAL A 206 -7.76 29.20 23.22
N GLU A 207 -7.28 28.86 24.41
CA GLU A 207 -7.66 29.50 25.68
C GLU A 207 -6.42 30.04 26.42
N TRP A 208 -6.54 31.17 27.11
CA TRP A 208 -5.43 31.69 27.93
C TRP A 208 -5.34 30.91 29.24
N VAL A 209 -4.19 30.29 29.49
CA VAL A 209 -3.96 29.44 30.67
C VAL A 209 -2.78 29.98 31.46
N LYS A 210 -2.90 29.99 32.80
CA LYS A 210 -1.84 30.32 33.75
C LYS A 210 -1.72 29.20 34.77
N ASP A 211 -0.71 28.35 34.60
CA ASP A 211 -0.55 27.14 35.40
C ASP A 211 0.82 27.09 36.08
N LYS A 212 0.81 26.78 37.38
CA LYS A 212 2.03 26.33 38.07
C LYS A 212 2.42 24.96 37.51
N THR A 213 3.66 24.83 37.05
CA THR A 213 4.17 23.60 36.42
C THR A 213 5.64 23.39 36.74
N TRP A 214 6.11 22.15 36.60
CA TRP A 214 7.53 21.84 36.57
C TRP A 214 8.05 21.98 35.14
N PHE A 215 9.21 22.62 34.99
CA PHE A 215 9.91 22.78 33.74
C PHE A 215 11.14 21.88 33.68
N PHE A 216 11.37 21.29 32.52
CA PHE A 216 12.62 20.69 32.14
C PHE A 216 13.45 21.74 31.37
N PRO A 217 14.68 22.06 31.82
CA PRO A 217 15.51 23.13 31.26
C PRO A 217 16.14 22.73 29.91
N MET A 218 15.31 22.54 28.88
CA MET A 218 15.74 22.16 27.53
C MET A 218 16.80 23.11 26.97
N THR A 219 16.68 24.41 27.24
CA THR A 219 17.58 25.45 26.72
C THR A 219 19.05 25.20 27.07
N GLU A 220 19.29 24.63 28.23
CA GLU A 220 20.64 24.29 28.69
C GLU A 220 21.25 23.09 27.95
N TYR A 221 20.42 22.22 27.37
CA TYR A 221 20.89 21.10 26.55
C TYR A 221 21.20 21.50 25.11
N LYS A 222 21.05 22.78 24.74
CA LYS A 222 21.33 23.28 23.38
C LYS A 222 22.72 22.90 22.88
N ILE A 223 23.75 23.21 23.65
CA ILE A 223 25.15 22.97 23.25
C ILE A 223 25.43 21.45 23.17
N PRO A 224 25.13 20.63 24.21
CA PRO A 224 25.29 19.17 24.12
C PRO A 224 24.58 18.53 22.91
N LEU A 225 23.37 18.97 22.60
CA LEU A 225 22.61 18.46 21.46
C LEU A 225 23.28 18.82 20.12
N LEU A 226 23.67 20.08 19.93
CA LEU A 226 24.34 20.52 18.70
C LEU A 226 25.69 19.82 18.49
N GLU A 227 26.47 19.63 19.55
CA GLU A 227 27.71 18.86 19.48
C GLU A 227 27.46 17.40 19.10
N PHE A 228 26.40 16.79 19.66
CA PHE A 228 26.02 15.43 19.31
C PHE A 228 25.61 15.33 17.83
N TYR A 229 24.84 16.30 17.32
CA TYR A 229 24.42 16.34 15.91
C TYR A 229 25.60 16.53 14.95
N ASP A 230 26.56 17.39 15.27
CA ASP A 230 27.77 17.62 14.47
C ASP A 230 28.61 16.35 14.37
N LYS A 231 28.78 15.63 15.49
CA LYS A 231 29.47 14.32 15.53
C LYS A 231 28.69 13.23 14.80
N ASN A 232 27.37 13.37 14.65
CA ASN A 232 26.47 12.35 14.10
C ASN A 232 25.53 12.91 13.00
N PRO A 233 26.06 13.39 11.85
CA PRO A 233 25.26 14.11 10.84
C PRO A 233 24.27 13.23 10.06
N ARG A 234 24.24 11.92 10.33
CA ARG A 234 23.32 10.93 9.74
C ARG A 234 22.49 10.20 10.79
N TRP A 235 22.41 10.77 12.00
CA TRP A 235 21.65 10.20 13.10
C TRP A 235 20.15 10.15 12.78
N VAL A 236 19.60 11.23 12.22
CA VAL A 236 18.25 11.27 11.63
C VAL A 236 18.34 11.03 10.13
N THR A 237 17.50 10.14 9.61
CA THR A 237 17.32 9.88 8.17
C THR A 237 15.87 10.16 7.79
N PRO A 238 15.60 10.92 6.71
CA PRO A 238 16.55 11.46 5.72
C PRO A 238 17.28 12.75 6.15
N LYS A 239 18.31 13.15 5.38
CA LYS A 239 19.22 14.27 5.72
C LYS A 239 18.49 15.61 5.91
N ASN A 240 17.44 15.89 5.15
CA ASN A 240 16.65 17.11 5.31
C ASN A 240 15.97 17.17 6.68
N LYS A 241 15.53 16.03 7.23
CA LYS A 241 14.96 15.96 8.58
C LYS A 241 15.99 16.23 9.67
N MET A 242 17.24 15.81 9.47
CA MET A 242 18.35 16.20 10.36
C MET A 242 18.56 17.72 10.34
N ALA A 243 18.51 18.35 9.16
CA ALA A 243 18.67 19.80 9.03
C ALA A 243 17.53 20.56 9.71
N GLU A 244 16.28 20.11 9.56
CA GLU A 244 15.11 20.67 10.29
C GLU A 244 15.31 20.61 11.81
N VAL A 245 15.87 19.51 12.34
CA VAL A 245 16.14 19.35 13.78
C VAL A 245 17.21 20.32 14.27
N ILE A 246 18.32 20.47 13.52
CA ILE A 246 19.40 21.38 13.88
C ILE A 246 18.89 22.83 13.88
N ASP A 247 18.18 23.25 12.82
CA ASP A 247 17.60 24.58 12.70
C ASP A 247 16.66 24.91 13.88
N TRP A 248 15.85 23.93 14.27
CA TRP A 248 14.95 24.08 15.40
C TRP A 248 15.68 24.27 16.73
N VAL A 249 16.71 23.47 17.00
CA VAL A 249 17.53 23.60 18.22
C VAL A 249 18.31 24.91 18.26
N GLU A 250 18.76 25.40 17.11
CA GLU A 250 19.48 26.67 17.01
C GLU A 250 18.59 27.88 17.30
N LYS A 251 17.34 27.89 16.82
CA LYS A 251 16.50 29.09 16.79
C LYS A 251 15.34 29.10 17.79
N ASN A 252 14.77 27.94 18.11
CA ASN A 252 13.44 27.84 18.72
C ASN A 252 13.43 26.93 19.97
N LEU A 253 14.59 26.64 20.57
CA LEU A 253 14.65 25.78 21.75
C LEU A 253 14.16 26.54 22.98
N GLU A 254 13.15 25.98 23.65
CA GLU A 254 12.51 26.53 24.84
C GLU A 254 12.38 25.45 25.91
N ASP A 255 12.33 25.88 27.17
CA ASP A 255 12.14 24.99 28.31
C ASP A 255 10.76 24.32 28.28
N LEU A 256 10.75 23.03 28.62
CA LEU A 256 9.59 22.18 28.44
C LEU A 256 8.79 22.06 29.73
N ALA A 257 7.54 22.50 29.73
CA ALA A 257 6.62 22.23 30.84
C ALA A 257 6.28 20.73 30.91
N VAL A 258 6.73 20.04 31.96
CA VAL A 258 6.62 18.58 32.14
C VAL A 258 5.54 18.12 33.12
N THR A 259 4.75 19.03 33.69
CA THR A 259 3.52 18.68 34.42
C THR A 259 2.32 19.54 34.01
N ARG A 260 1.11 19.10 34.36
CA ARG A 260 -0.16 19.79 34.14
C ARG A 260 -1.02 19.68 35.41
N PRO A 261 -1.79 20.72 35.78
CA PRO A 261 -2.68 20.62 36.94
C PRO A 261 -3.74 19.52 36.77
N VAL A 262 -4.05 18.81 37.86
CA VAL A 262 -5.07 17.75 37.89
C VAL A 262 -6.45 18.26 37.47
N SER A 263 -6.78 19.51 37.79
CA SER A 263 -8.05 20.13 37.40
C SER A 263 -8.30 20.10 35.89
N ARG A 264 -7.22 20.14 35.09
CA ARG A 264 -7.27 20.09 33.64
C ARG A 264 -7.02 18.68 33.09
N LEU A 265 -6.06 17.96 33.67
CA LEU A 265 -5.68 16.62 33.21
C LEU A 265 -5.77 15.60 34.35
N GLN A 266 -6.87 14.84 34.35
CA GLN A 266 -7.13 13.80 35.34
C GLN A 266 -6.58 12.44 34.88
N TRP A 267 -6.57 12.19 33.56
CA TRP A 267 -6.13 10.92 32.98
C TRP A 267 -4.64 10.94 32.59
N GLY A 268 -3.78 10.62 33.55
CA GLY A 268 -2.33 10.49 33.37
C GLY A 268 -1.61 10.02 34.62
N ILE A 269 -0.28 9.90 34.54
CA ILE A 269 0.56 9.49 35.68
C ILE A 269 0.75 10.68 36.63
N ARG A 270 0.45 10.48 37.92
CA ARG A 270 0.60 11.54 38.94
C ARG A 270 2.07 11.79 39.28
N ASP A 271 2.36 13.03 39.67
CA ASP A 271 3.61 13.33 40.34
C ASP A 271 3.62 12.65 41.73
N PRO A 272 4.62 11.81 42.05
CA PRO A 272 4.67 11.08 43.32
C PRO A 272 4.85 11.98 44.56
N HIS A 273 5.16 13.26 44.37
CA HIS A 273 5.43 14.22 45.44
C HIS A 273 4.48 15.43 45.42
N ASP A 274 3.60 15.55 44.42
CA ASP A 274 2.63 16.64 44.30
C ASP A 274 1.32 16.15 43.65
N ASP A 275 0.35 15.77 44.47
CA ASP A 275 -0.95 15.25 44.02
C ASP A 275 -1.78 16.27 43.20
N SER A 276 -1.37 17.54 43.16
CA SER A 276 -2.00 18.59 42.33
C SER A 276 -1.51 18.58 40.87
N GLN A 277 -0.51 17.74 40.55
CA GLN A 277 0.14 17.69 39.24
C GLN A 277 0.07 16.29 38.59
N THR A 278 -0.13 16.30 37.28
CA THR A 278 -0.05 15.15 36.38
C THR A 278 1.16 15.31 35.47
N ILE A 279 1.97 14.27 35.34
CA ILE A 279 3.13 14.24 34.45
C ILE A 279 2.68 14.39 32.99
N TYR A 280 3.43 15.19 32.23
CA TYR A 280 3.15 15.48 30.82
C TYR A 280 3.24 14.22 29.95
N VAL A 281 2.26 14.06 29.05
CA VAL A 281 2.09 12.87 28.21
C VAL A 281 3.33 12.54 27.37
N TRP A 282 4.07 13.52 26.86
CA TRP A 282 5.27 13.21 26.08
C TRP A 282 6.46 12.73 26.91
N LEU A 283 6.56 13.15 28.18
CA LEU A 283 7.57 12.61 29.08
C LEU A 283 7.22 11.15 29.44
N ASP A 284 5.96 10.89 29.74
CA ASP A 284 5.40 9.54 29.93
C ASP A 284 5.67 8.66 28.70
N ALA A 285 5.15 9.06 27.55
CA ALA A 285 5.24 8.35 26.29
C ALA A 285 6.69 8.04 25.89
N LEU A 286 7.64 8.98 25.95
CA LEU A 286 9.02 8.72 25.52
C LEU A 286 9.74 7.66 26.38
N ILE A 287 9.39 7.53 27.65
CA ILE A 287 9.99 6.54 28.57
C ILE A 287 9.58 5.10 28.22
N ASN A 288 8.57 4.89 27.36
CA ASN A 288 8.15 3.55 26.91
C ASN A 288 9.35 2.77 26.32
N TYR A 289 10.22 3.46 25.58
CA TYR A 289 11.32 2.83 24.86
C TYR A 289 12.34 2.18 25.80
N ILE A 290 12.61 2.81 26.94
CA ILE A 290 13.52 2.29 27.97
C ILE A 290 12.80 1.38 28.98
N THR A 291 11.48 1.49 29.10
CA THR A 291 10.67 0.60 29.95
C THR A 291 10.84 -0.86 29.53
N ASN A 292 10.73 -1.16 28.23
CA ASN A 292 10.93 -2.53 27.73
C ASN A 292 12.39 -2.99 27.79
N ALA A 293 13.33 -2.03 27.87
CA ALA A 293 14.73 -2.31 28.12
C ALA A 293 15.06 -2.49 29.62
N GLY A 294 14.05 -2.54 30.50
CA GLY A 294 14.21 -2.81 31.93
C GLY A 294 14.38 -1.58 32.81
N TYR A 295 14.32 -0.36 32.26
CA TYR A 295 14.44 0.85 33.06
C TYR A 295 13.35 0.92 34.13
N GLY A 296 13.74 1.24 35.36
CA GLY A 296 12.84 1.29 36.50
C GLY A 296 12.43 -0.08 37.05
N GLN A 297 12.96 -1.18 36.51
CA GLN A 297 12.75 -2.53 37.02
C GLN A 297 13.98 -3.00 37.81
N ASN A 298 13.82 -4.02 38.67
CA ASN A 298 14.94 -4.57 39.46
C ASN A 298 15.80 -5.57 38.66
N ASP A 299 15.55 -5.70 37.36
CA ASP A 299 16.24 -6.64 36.49
C ASP A 299 17.41 -5.94 35.77
N ALA A 300 18.61 -6.10 36.34
CA ALA A 300 19.84 -5.49 35.85
C ALA A 300 20.44 -6.19 34.61
N THR A 301 19.74 -7.16 34.01
CA THR A 301 20.31 -8.06 32.99
C THR A 301 20.00 -7.68 31.54
N ASN A 302 19.19 -6.65 31.30
CA ASN A 302 18.65 -6.38 29.97
C ASN A 302 19.60 -5.52 29.10
N THR A 303 20.18 -6.13 28.05
CA THR A 303 21.12 -5.49 27.12
C THR A 303 20.45 -4.83 25.90
N LEU A 304 19.14 -4.55 25.97
CA LEU A 304 18.38 -3.99 24.83
C LEU A 304 18.69 -2.52 24.53
N TRP A 305 19.05 -1.71 25.52
CA TRP A 305 19.30 -0.28 25.35
C TRP A 305 20.78 0.01 25.07
N PRO A 306 21.12 0.95 24.16
CA PRO A 306 20.24 1.84 23.40
C PRO A 306 19.58 1.22 22.16
N ALA A 307 18.41 1.74 21.78
CA ALA A 307 17.73 1.31 20.55
C ALA A 307 18.63 1.51 19.32
N ASN A 308 18.70 0.48 18.48
CA ASN A 308 19.39 0.55 17.20
C ASN A 308 18.65 1.45 16.21
N MET A 309 17.32 1.50 16.32
CA MET A 309 16.50 2.28 15.41
C MET A 309 15.15 2.65 16.03
N HIS A 310 14.86 3.95 16.07
CA HIS A 310 13.50 4.46 16.24
C HIS A 310 12.91 4.75 14.86
N ILE A 311 11.74 4.22 14.57
CA ILE A 311 11.00 4.49 13.34
C ILE A 311 9.81 5.37 13.72
N ILE A 312 9.71 6.54 13.10
CA ILE A 312 8.71 7.55 13.46
C ILE A 312 8.13 8.25 12.23
N GLY A 313 6.94 8.80 12.37
CA GLY A 313 6.38 9.75 11.41
C GLY A 313 6.99 11.15 11.55
N LYS A 314 6.94 11.95 10.47
CA LYS A 314 7.46 13.33 10.43
C LYS A 314 6.85 14.28 11.45
N ASP A 315 5.61 14.01 11.86
CA ASP A 315 4.83 14.77 12.83
C ASP A 315 5.42 14.72 14.24
N ILE A 316 6.14 13.66 14.59
CA ILE A 316 6.68 13.47 15.94
C ILE A 316 8.21 13.59 16.00
N LEU A 317 8.82 14.14 14.94
CA LEU A 317 10.27 14.28 14.81
C LEU A 317 10.88 15.10 15.96
N ARG A 318 10.28 16.23 16.31
CA ARG A 318 10.76 17.12 17.39
C ARG A 318 10.89 16.38 18.72
N PHE A 319 9.88 15.59 19.09
CA PHE A 319 9.88 14.85 20.35
C PHE A 319 11.01 13.82 20.40
N HIS A 320 11.29 13.12 19.31
CA HIS A 320 12.27 12.03 19.28
C HIS A 320 13.69 12.50 19.02
N ALA A 321 13.86 13.57 18.24
CA ALA A 321 15.16 14.06 17.84
C ALA A 321 15.64 15.23 18.69
N VAL A 322 14.81 15.78 19.60
CA VAL A 322 15.21 16.88 20.47
C VAL A 322 14.88 16.65 21.93
N TYR A 323 13.61 16.39 22.27
CA TYR A 323 13.22 16.21 23.68
C TYR A 323 13.83 14.93 24.23
N TRP A 324 13.67 13.84 23.50
CA TRP A 324 14.14 12.54 23.91
C TRP A 324 15.65 12.48 24.17
N PRO A 325 16.55 12.95 23.27
CA PRO A 325 17.98 12.95 23.57
C PRO A 325 18.33 13.85 24.77
N ALA A 326 17.66 14.99 24.97
CA ALA A 326 17.90 15.84 26.14
C ALA A 326 17.46 15.14 27.44
N ILE A 327 16.29 14.50 27.45
CA ILE A 327 15.79 13.70 28.58
C ILE A 327 16.76 12.55 28.88
N LEU A 328 17.26 11.85 27.85
CA LEU A 328 18.25 10.78 28.03
C LEU A 328 19.58 11.30 28.61
N MET A 329 20.08 12.45 28.15
CA MET A 329 21.27 13.09 28.72
C MET A 329 21.06 13.44 30.20
N ALA A 330 19.88 13.97 30.56
CA ALA A 330 19.52 14.30 31.94
C ALA A 330 19.39 13.07 32.86
N LEU A 331 19.03 11.93 32.28
CA LEU A 331 18.94 10.63 32.95
C LEU A 331 20.28 9.87 32.96
N ASP A 332 21.35 10.45 32.37
CA ASP A 332 22.65 9.80 32.15
C ASP A 332 22.55 8.46 31.40
N LEU A 333 21.72 8.42 30.34
CA LEU A 333 21.49 7.24 29.51
C LEU A 333 22.06 7.43 28.10
N PRO A 334 22.55 6.36 27.45
CA PRO A 334 23.04 6.44 26.08
C PRO A 334 21.90 6.75 25.10
N LEU A 335 22.22 7.54 24.08
CA LEU A 335 21.28 7.91 23.02
C LEU A 335 21.05 6.75 22.03
N PRO A 336 19.86 6.67 21.39
CA PRO A 336 19.61 5.69 20.34
C PRO A 336 20.58 5.88 19.17
N TYR A 337 20.88 4.81 18.43
CA TYR A 337 21.87 4.87 17.34
C TYR A 337 21.36 5.57 16.07
N LYS A 338 20.05 5.54 15.82
CA LYS A 338 19.44 6.11 14.61
C LYS A 338 17.95 6.40 14.76
N ILE A 339 17.48 7.44 14.09
CA ILE A 339 16.06 7.76 13.90
C ILE A 339 15.73 7.72 12.40
N ILE A 340 14.72 6.95 12.03
CA ILE A 340 14.13 6.93 10.69
C ILE A 340 12.82 7.69 10.74
N CYS A 341 12.76 8.77 9.99
CA CYS A 341 11.62 9.66 9.91
C CYS A 341 10.96 9.50 8.54
N HIS A 342 9.76 8.92 8.52
CA HIS A 342 9.00 8.69 7.30
C HIS A 342 7.88 9.73 7.11
N ASN A 343 7.44 9.88 5.86
CA ASN A 343 6.33 10.75 5.50
C ASN A 343 4.97 10.09 5.74
N HIS A 344 3.88 10.82 5.49
CA HIS A 344 2.53 10.33 5.76
C HIS A 344 1.92 9.65 4.54
N TRP A 345 1.12 8.62 4.83
CA TRP A 345 0.15 8.12 3.85
C TRP A 345 -1.06 9.05 3.81
N MET A 346 -1.55 9.30 2.61
CA MET A 346 -2.57 10.26 2.24
C MET A 346 -3.64 9.55 1.41
N MET A 347 -4.83 10.14 1.31
CA MET A 347 -5.89 9.66 0.42
C MET A 347 -6.42 10.85 -0.38
N GLY A 348 -6.42 10.73 -1.72
CA GLY A 348 -6.80 11.83 -2.61
C GLY A 348 -5.94 13.09 -2.41
N SER A 349 -4.65 12.93 -2.14
CA SER A 349 -3.71 14.03 -1.86
C SER A 349 -4.01 14.88 -0.62
N ARG A 350 -4.97 14.47 0.23
CA ARG A 350 -5.24 15.08 1.54
C ARG A 350 -4.75 14.17 2.67
N LYS A 351 -4.31 14.77 3.78
CA LYS A 351 -3.89 14.02 4.98
C LYS A 351 -5.09 13.23 5.48
N MET A 352 -4.88 11.96 5.79
CA MET A 352 -5.96 11.16 6.38
C MET A 352 -6.31 11.74 7.75
N SER A 353 -7.54 12.18 7.90
CA SER A 353 -8.10 12.62 9.17
C SER A 353 -9.57 12.21 9.25
N LYS A 354 -10.01 11.88 10.45
CA LYS A 354 -11.41 11.46 10.67
C LYS A 354 -12.39 12.62 10.60
N SER A 355 -11.95 13.86 10.87
CA SER A 355 -12.78 15.07 10.67
C SER A 355 -13.15 15.28 9.20
N VAL A 356 -12.28 14.84 8.27
CA VAL A 356 -12.49 14.93 6.82
C VAL A 356 -13.12 13.65 6.25
N GLY A 357 -13.15 12.56 7.02
CA GLY A 357 -13.80 11.29 6.63
C GLY A 357 -13.05 10.49 5.55
N ASN A 358 -11.79 10.84 5.24
CA ASN A 358 -10.97 10.24 4.18
C ASN A 358 -10.03 9.11 4.68
N VAL A 359 -10.39 8.41 5.75
CA VAL A 359 -9.52 7.42 6.40
C VAL A 359 -9.72 6.03 5.80
N VAL A 360 -8.61 5.40 5.40
CA VAL A 360 -8.60 4.00 4.99
C VAL A 360 -8.53 3.11 6.22
N ASP A 361 -9.55 2.26 6.39
CA ASP A 361 -9.55 1.20 7.40
C ASP A 361 -8.55 0.08 6.98
N PRO A 362 -7.46 -0.11 7.73
CA PRO A 362 -6.45 -1.10 7.40
C PRO A 362 -6.96 -2.53 7.58
N LEU A 363 -7.94 -2.78 8.45
CA LEU A 363 -8.52 -4.13 8.64
C LEU A 363 -9.29 -4.55 7.40
N LEU A 364 -10.08 -3.65 6.81
CA LEU A 364 -10.78 -3.90 5.54
C LEU A 364 -9.79 -4.12 4.39
N ALA A 365 -8.69 -3.36 4.35
CA ALA A 365 -7.65 -3.56 3.34
C ALA A 365 -7.02 -4.96 3.44
N LEU A 366 -6.69 -5.42 4.66
CA LEU A 366 -6.13 -6.75 4.92
C LEU A 366 -7.12 -7.87 4.58
N GLN A 367 -8.40 -7.69 4.88
CA GLN A 367 -9.46 -8.64 4.50
C GLN A 367 -9.61 -8.75 2.99
N ARG A 368 -9.50 -7.63 2.26
CA ARG A 368 -9.69 -7.59 0.82
C ARG A 368 -8.52 -8.15 0.02
N TRP A 369 -7.28 -7.80 0.39
CA TRP A 369 -6.11 -8.00 -0.49
C TRP A 369 -5.15 -9.10 -0.04
N ASP A 370 -5.42 -9.77 1.08
CA ASP A 370 -4.45 -10.59 1.82
C ASP A 370 -3.34 -9.75 2.50
N LYS A 371 -2.82 -10.27 3.61
CA LYS A 371 -1.83 -9.57 4.43
C LYS A 371 -0.56 -9.23 3.65
N ASP A 372 0.05 -10.20 2.98
CA ASP A 372 1.35 -10.03 2.33
C ASP A 372 1.29 -9.06 1.14
N THR A 373 0.16 -9.00 0.44
CA THR A 373 -0.10 -8.01 -0.61
C THR A 373 -0.16 -6.60 -0.04
N VAL A 374 -0.88 -6.39 1.07
CA VAL A 374 -0.93 -5.08 1.74
C VAL A 374 0.46 -4.70 2.25
N ARG A 375 1.18 -5.64 2.87
CA ARG A 375 2.57 -5.45 3.32
C ARG A 375 3.47 -5.01 2.17
N TYR A 376 3.46 -5.76 1.07
CA TYR A 376 4.26 -5.46 -0.11
C TYR A 376 3.89 -4.11 -0.72
N TYR A 377 2.60 -3.78 -0.84
CA TYR A 377 2.15 -2.51 -1.38
C TYR A 377 2.69 -1.32 -0.57
N LEU A 378 2.46 -1.33 0.75
CA LEU A 378 2.86 -0.23 1.62
C LEU A 378 4.38 -0.10 1.70
N LEU A 379 5.12 -1.21 1.75
CA LEU A 379 6.58 -1.17 1.81
C LEU A 379 7.22 -0.81 0.45
N SER A 380 6.63 -1.21 -0.67
CA SER A 380 7.16 -0.93 -2.02
C SER A 380 6.89 0.50 -2.49
N LYS A 381 5.76 1.09 -2.09
CA LYS A 381 5.38 2.46 -2.47
C LYS A 381 5.69 3.48 -1.36
N GLY A 382 6.19 3.02 -0.21
CA GLY A 382 6.70 3.85 0.87
C GLY A 382 7.83 4.78 0.43
N SER A 383 7.87 6.01 0.96
CA SER A 383 8.87 7.02 0.61
C SER A 383 9.23 7.89 1.80
N PHE A 384 10.54 8.16 1.94
CA PHE A 384 11.05 9.18 2.86
C PHE A 384 11.20 10.56 2.21
N LYS A 385 10.95 10.67 0.89
CA LYS A 385 11.12 11.92 0.15
C LYS A 385 9.85 12.77 0.08
N LYS A 386 8.70 12.11 -0.09
CA LYS A 386 7.39 12.77 -0.19
C LYS A 386 6.31 11.95 0.49
N ASP A 387 5.18 12.59 0.76
CA ASP A 387 3.96 11.91 1.20
C ASP A 387 3.46 10.95 0.11
N MET A 388 2.78 9.88 0.53
CA MET A 388 2.38 8.76 -0.33
C MET A 388 0.86 8.68 -0.42
N ASN A 389 0.31 8.40 -1.59
CA ASN A 389 -1.13 8.25 -1.78
C ASN A 389 -1.53 6.77 -1.79
N TYR A 390 -2.47 6.38 -0.92
CA TYR A 390 -3.10 5.06 -0.97
C TYR A 390 -4.14 5.01 -2.09
N SER A 391 -4.12 3.93 -2.89
CA SER A 391 -5.14 3.68 -3.92
C SER A 391 -5.36 2.19 -4.13
N ASN A 392 -6.62 1.75 -4.04
CA ASN A 392 -7.02 0.38 -4.38
C ASN A 392 -6.73 0.05 -5.86
N GLY A 393 -6.81 1.04 -6.76
CA GLY A 393 -6.45 0.87 -8.18
C GLY A 393 -4.95 0.59 -8.35
N ASN A 394 -4.10 1.37 -7.67
CA ASN A 394 -2.66 1.13 -7.67
C ASN A 394 -2.30 -0.21 -7.02
N MET A 395 -3.02 -0.61 -5.98
CA MET A 395 -2.86 -1.92 -5.35
C MET A 395 -3.23 -3.07 -6.31
N ARG A 396 -4.35 -2.94 -7.05
CA ARG A 396 -4.74 -3.88 -8.12
C ARG A 396 -3.66 -4.03 -9.18
N ILE A 397 -3.16 -2.90 -9.70
CA ILE A 397 -2.13 -2.87 -10.74
C ILE A 397 -0.85 -3.55 -10.25
N MET A 398 -0.42 -3.24 -9.02
CA MET A 398 0.74 -3.86 -8.39
C MET A 398 0.53 -5.38 -8.25
N TYR A 399 -0.61 -5.81 -7.73
CA TYR A 399 -0.92 -7.22 -7.52
C TYR A 399 -0.83 -8.02 -8.84
N ILE A 400 -1.46 -7.52 -9.89
CA ILE A 400 -1.48 -8.19 -11.21
C ILE A 400 -0.07 -8.19 -11.83
N LYS A 401 0.59 -7.03 -11.90
CA LYS A 401 1.84 -6.89 -12.66
C LYS A 401 3.06 -7.43 -11.92
N GLU A 402 3.16 -7.19 -10.62
CA GLU A 402 4.35 -7.53 -9.83
C GLU A 402 4.22 -8.90 -9.15
N LEU A 403 3.11 -9.17 -8.46
CA LEU A 403 2.95 -10.41 -7.68
C LEU A 403 2.51 -11.58 -8.57
N GLN A 404 1.35 -11.44 -9.23
CA GLN A 404 0.78 -12.51 -10.05
C GLN A 404 1.62 -12.78 -11.30
N ALA A 405 1.89 -11.76 -12.12
CA ALA A 405 2.67 -11.92 -13.33
C ALA A 405 4.17 -12.06 -13.07
N GLY A 406 4.72 -11.31 -12.11
CA GLY A 406 6.15 -11.32 -11.84
C GLY A 406 6.63 -12.61 -11.14
N ILE A 407 6.00 -12.97 -10.02
CA ILE A 407 6.41 -14.12 -9.20
C ILE A 407 5.56 -15.35 -9.53
N GLY A 408 4.24 -15.23 -9.45
CA GLY A 408 3.32 -16.37 -9.56
C GLY A 408 3.44 -17.11 -10.89
N ASN A 409 3.37 -16.39 -12.02
CA ASN A 409 3.49 -16.96 -13.35
C ASN A 409 4.88 -17.55 -13.61
N ALA A 410 5.94 -16.91 -13.13
CA ALA A 410 7.30 -17.43 -13.26
C ALA A 410 7.44 -18.76 -12.51
N LEU A 411 6.97 -18.84 -11.25
CA LEU A 411 6.96 -20.06 -10.46
C LEU A 411 6.20 -21.20 -11.16
N GLN A 412 4.99 -20.92 -11.64
CA GLN A 412 4.18 -21.93 -12.34
C GLN A 412 4.87 -22.43 -13.62
N ARG A 413 5.45 -21.53 -14.41
CA ARG A 413 6.17 -21.90 -15.63
C ARG A 413 7.37 -22.78 -15.33
N VAL A 414 8.09 -22.55 -14.23
CA VAL A 414 9.30 -23.30 -13.87
C VAL A 414 8.96 -24.64 -13.21
N CYS A 415 8.01 -24.68 -12.28
CA CYS A 415 7.75 -25.89 -11.48
C CYS A 415 6.72 -26.84 -12.11
N LYS A 416 5.87 -26.36 -13.03
CA LYS A 416 4.78 -27.14 -13.63
C LYS A 416 4.77 -27.03 -15.16
N PRO A 417 5.77 -27.63 -15.85
CA PRO A 417 5.82 -27.62 -17.30
C PRO A 417 4.58 -28.29 -17.90
N LYS A 418 3.91 -27.60 -18.84
CA LYS A 418 2.73 -28.12 -19.56
C LYS A 418 3.07 -29.06 -20.73
N THR A 419 4.34 -29.33 -20.99
CA THR A 419 4.78 -30.14 -22.13
C THR A 419 4.78 -31.63 -21.79
N ASN A 420 4.39 -32.50 -22.73
CA ASN A 420 4.40 -33.96 -22.56
C ASN A 420 5.79 -34.55 -22.23
N HIS A 421 6.85 -33.78 -22.48
CA HIS A 421 8.24 -34.19 -22.23
C HIS A 421 8.82 -33.59 -20.93
N GLY A 422 8.16 -32.58 -20.36
CA GLY A 422 8.46 -31.98 -19.05
C GLY A 422 9.92 -31.59 -18.79
N TRP A 423 10.17 -31.21 -17.54
CA TRP A 423 11.50 -31.15 -16.92
C TRP A 423 11.32 -31.28 -15.41
N SER A 424 12.42 -31.53 -14.70
CA SER A 424 12.44 -31.59 -13.24
C SER A 424 13.38 -30.53 -12.71
N VAL A 425 12.89 -29.67 -11.81
CA VAL A 425 13.74 -28.67 -11.13
C VAL A 425 14.83 -29.37 -10.34
N ALA A 426 14.50 -30.44 -9.61
CA ALA A 426 15.48 -31.23 -8.86
C ALA A 426 16.58 -31.81 -9.76
N GLU A 427 16.22 -32.27 -10.97
CA GLU A 427 17.20 -32.81 -11.91
C GLU A 427 18.08 -31.71 -12.51
N ALA A 428 17.50 -30.58 -12.89
CA ALA A 428 18.25 -29.42 -13.34
C ALA A 428 19.26 -28.92 -12.28
N VAL A 429 18.83 -28.83 -11.02
CA VAL A 429 19.72 -28.49 -9.88
C VAL A 429 20.83 -29.51 -9.74
N ARG A 430 20.50 -30.81 -9.72
CA ARG A 430 21.49 -31.90 -9.61
C ARG A 430 22.52 -31.86 -10.74
N MET A 431 22.08 -31.65 -11.97
CA MET A 431 22.94 -31.61 -13.15
C MET A 431 23.83 -30.37 -13.16
N CYS A 432 23.25 -29.18 -12.97
CA CYS A 432 24.00 -27.91 -13.04
C CYS A 432 24.95 -27.67 -11.85
N THR A 433 24.77 -28.40 -10.75
CA THR A 433 25.65 -28.31 -9.56
C THR A 433 26.64 -29.47 -9.44
N SER A 434 26.61 -30.42 -10.39
CA SER A 434 27.54 -31.55 -10.45
C SER A 434 28.95 -31.13 -10.84
N GLU A 435 29.94 -31.90 -10.37
CA GLU A 435 31.35 -31.65 -10.72
C GLU A 435 31.57 -31.83 -12.23
N GLY A 436 32.19 -30.84 -12.87
CA GLY A 436 32.47 -30.85 -14.31
C GLY A 436 31.34 -30.32 -15.20
N PHE A 437 30.22 -29.85 -14.64
CA PHE A 437 29.22 -29.13 -15.43
C PHE A 437 29.80 -27.81 -15.98
N ALA A 438 29.73 -27.64 -17.29
CA ALA A 438 30.05 -26.39 -17.97
C ALA A 438 28.77 -25.78 -18.56
N PRO A 439 28.49 -24.48 -18.33
CA PRO A 439 27.36 -23.80 -18.96
C PRO A 439 27.36 -24.00 -20.49
N PRO A 440 26.19 -24.16 -21.12
CA PRO A 440 26.10 -24.44 -22.56
C PRO A 440 26.69 -23.32 -23.43
N ALA A 441 26.65 -22.07 -22.97
CA ALA A 441 27.21 -20.93 -23.66
C ALA A 441 28.50 -20.43 -22.98
N GLY A 442 29.39 -19.80 -23.76
CA GLY A 442 30.49 -18.99 -23.22
C GLY A 442 29.97 -17.82 -22.36
N SER A 443 30.83 -16.84 -22.05
CA SER A 443 30.48 -15.72 -21.15
C SER A 443 29.35 -14.79 -21.65
N GLU A 444 28.85 -14.95 -22.87
CA GLU A 444 27.87 -14.07 -23.52
C GLU A 444 26.68 -14.82 -24.11
N GLY A 445 25.52 -14.14 -24.22
CA GLY A 445 24.31 -14.66 -24.87
C GLY A 445 23.10 -14.83 -23.94
N ILE A 446 21.95 -15.20 -24.53
CA ILE A 446 20.65 -15.32 -23.82
C ILE A 446 20.78 -16.22 -22.59
N LEU A 447 21.45 -17.37 -22.71
CA LEU A 447 21.59 -18.35 -21.62
C LEU A 447 22.32 -17.83 -20.38
N MET A 448 23.17 -16.79 -20.50
CA MET A 448 23.91 -16.17 -19.40
C MET A 448 23.33 -14.82 -18.94
N SER A 449 22.33 -14.29 -19.64
CA SER A 449 21.81 -12.91 -19.42
C SER A 449 21.23 -12.62 -18.02
N LEU A 450 20.78 -13.65 -17.30
CA LEU A 450 20.23 -13.49 -15.94
C LEU A 450 21.34 -13.49 -14.86
N HIS A 451 22.48 -14.13 -15.13
CA HIS A 451 23.50 -14.42 -14.14
C HIS A 451 24.14 -13.17 -13.50
N PRO A 452 24.49 -12.09 -14.24
CA PRO A 452 25.03 -10.87 -13.64
C PRO A 452 24.09 -10.22 -12.61
N LYS A 453 22.78 -10.31 -12.86
CA LYS A 453 21.74 -9.74 -11.99
C LYS A 453 21.58 -10.56 -10.71
N LEU A 454 21.54 -11.89 -10.83
CA LEU A 454 21.50 -12.79 -9.67
C LEU A 454 22.72 -12.63 -8.77
N LYS A 455 23.91 -12.51 -9.36
CA LYS A 455 25.15 -12.30 -8.61
C LYS A 455 25.17 -10.98 -7.84
N ARG A 456 24.52 -9.94 -8.38
CA ARG A 456 24.48 -8.59 -7.78
C ARG A 456 23.39 -8.44 -6.73
N LEU A 457 22.23 -9.08 -6.92
CA LEU A 457 21.00 -8.85 -6.14
C LEU A 457 21.21 -8.86 -4.61
N PRO A 458 21.87 -9.86 -4.00
CA PRO A 458 21.99 -9.93 -2.55
C PRO A 458 22.75 -8.74 -1.96
N ALA A 459 23.77 -8.26 -2.68
CA ALA A 459 24.60 -7.14 -2.25
C ALA A 459 23.83 -5.81 -2.32
N VAL A 460 23.11 -5.56 -3.42
CA VAL A 460 22.30 -4.34 -3.55
C VAL A 460 21.08 -4.35 -2.62
N PHE A 461 20.45 -5.51 -2.42
CA PHE A 461 19.36 -5.63 -1.46
C PHE A 461 19.84 -5.32 -0.03
N THR A 462 20.96 -5.92 0.37
CA THR A 462 21.60 -5.62 1.68
C THR A 462 21.93 -4.13 1.82
N TYR A 463 22.31 -3.47 0.73
CA TYR A 463 22.59 -2.03 0.74
C TYR A 463 21.39 -1.18 1.04
N GLU A 464 20.30 -1.38 0.31
CA GLU A 464 19.12 -0.57 0.51
C GLU A 464 18.54 -0.84 1.92
N MET A 465 18.53 -2.10 2.38
CA MET A 465 18.13 -2.44 3.77
C MET A 465 19.05 -1.85 4.85
N SER A 466 20.35 -1.69 4.59
CA SER A 466 21.29 -1.04 5.53
C SER A 466 21.06 0.47 5.67
N ARG A 467 20.35 1.06 4.70
CA ARG A 467 19.94 2.48 4.66
C ARG A 467 18.44 2.66 4.96
N PRO A 468 17.85 1.71 5.69
CA PRO A 468 16.42 1.49 5.84
C PRO A 468 15.51 1.78 4.63
N ASP A 469 16.02 1.64 3.39
CA ASP A 469 15.25 1.86 2.16
C ASP A 469 14.62 0.54 1.69
N VAL A 470 13.52 0.16 2.34
CA VAL A 470 12.82 -1.10 2.03
C VAL A 470 12.19 -1.05 0.63
N ALA A 471 11.69 0.11 0.20
CA ALA A 471 11.15 0.29 -1.15
C ALA A 471 12.23 0.09 -2.22
N GLY A 472 13.41 0.65 -2.01
CA GLY A 472 14.59 0.42 -2.86
C GLY A 472 14.99 -1.06 -2.90
N ALA A 473 15.00 -1.75 -1.76
CA ALA A 473 15.32 -3.17 -1.69
C ALA A 473 14.32 -4.03 -2.49
N ILE A 474 13.02 -3.76 -2.37
CA ILE A 474 11.96 -4.42 -3.16
C ILE A 474 12.17 -4.15 -4.66
N ALA A 475 12.47 -2.91 -5.04
CA ALA A 475 12.68 -2.54 -6.45
C ALA A 475 13.81 -3.33 -7.12
N GLU A 476 14.90 -3.63 -6.40
CA GLU A 476 15.99 -4.47 -6.91
C GLU A 476 15.53 -5.92 -7.15
N VAL A 477 14.68 -6.49 -6.27
CA VAL A 477 14.08 -7.81 -6.49
C VAL A 477 13.14 -7.79 -7.68
N THR A 478 12.29 -6.77 -7.80
CA THR A 478 11.34 -6.61 -8.90
C THR A 478 12.06 -6.46 -10.25
N ASP A 479 13.22 -5.79 -10.31
CA ASP A 479 14.03 -5.75 -11.52
C ASP A 479 14.53 -7.14 -11.93
N VAL A 480 15.01 -7.95 -10.97
CA VAL A 480 15.43 -9.33 -11.24
C VAL A 480 14.27 -10.19 -11.74
N LEU A 481 13.08 -10.07 -11.12
CA LEU A 481 11.89 -10.81 -11.54
C LEU A 481 11.40 -10.42 -12.94
N ARG A 482 11.53 -9.15 -13.32
CA ARG A 482 11.26 -8.68 -14.69
C ARG A 482 12.23 -9.34 -15.68
N HIS A 483 13.51 -9.38 -15.34
CA HIS A 483 14.53 -10.03 -16.18
C HIS A 483 14.38 -11.55 -16.22
N LEU A 484 13.93 -12.18 -15.14
CA LEU A 484 13.57 -13.59 -15.11
C LEU A 484 12.45 -13.89 -16.12
N ASN A 485 11.37 -13.11 -16.11
CA ASN A 485 10.26 -13.32 -17.05
C ASN A 485 10.68 -13.11 -18.51
N ARG A 486 11.55 -12.14 -18.77
CA ARG A 486 12.17 -11.95 -20.10
C ARG A 486 13.05 -13.14 -20.46
N TYR A 487 13.92 -13.59 -19.55
CA TYR A 487 14.81 -14.74 -19.72
C TYR A 487 14.03 -16.00 -20.10
N ILE A 488 12.96 -16.33 -19.37
CA ILE A 488 12.09 -17.48 -19.70
C ILE A 488 11.51 -17.33 -21.11
N SER A 489 11.10 -16.12 -21.49
CA SER A 489 10.46 -15.84 -22.78
C SER A 489 11.43 -15.91 -23.96
N ASP A 490 12.67 -15.46 -23.79
CA ASP A 490 13.71 -15.52 -24.81
C ASP A 490 14.37 -16.90 -24.90
N ALA A 491 14.57 -17.59 -23.77
CA ALA A 491 15.16 -18.93 -23.72
C ALA A 491 14.22 -20.04 -24.20
N GLN A 492 12.90 -19.85 -24.07
CA GLN A 492 11.84 -20.74 -24.55
C GLN A 492 12.02 -22.21 -24.09
N PRO A 493 12.05 -22.50 -22.78
CA PRO A 493 12.30 -23.85 -22.26
C PRO A 493 11.31 -24.91 -22.77
N TRP A 494 10.05 -24.51 -23.05
CA TRP A 494 9.06 -25.43 -23.64
C TRP A 494 9.44 -25.91 -25.05
N ARG A 495 10.24 -25.14 -25.81
CA ARG A 495 10.79 -25.58 -27.11
C ARG A 495 12.06 -26.40 -26.93
N LEU A 496 12.90 -26.06 -25.94
CA LEU A 496 14.09 -26.86 -25.60
C LEU A 496 13.71 -28.27 -25.15
N ALA A 497 12.59 -28.43 -24.47
CA ALA A 497 12.06 -29.71 -24.02
C ALA A 497 11.48 -30.61 -25.14
N LEU A 498 11.35 -30.12 -26.38
CA LEU A 498 10.81 -30.92 -27.48
C LEU A 498 11.87 -31.91 -28.01
N LYS A 499 11.51 -33.20 -28.04
CA LYS A 499 12.35 -34.27 -28.60
C LYS A 499 12.45 -34.23 -30.13
N ASN A 500 11.41 -33.76 -30.83
CA ASN A 500 11.38 -33.66 -32.28
C ASN A 500 11.92 -32.29 -32.76
N HIS A 501 12.34 -32.22 -34.02
CA HIS A 501 12.81 -30.99 -34.65
C HIS A 501 11.68 -29.94 -34.71
N ASP A 502 11.78 -28.87 -33.91
CA ASP A 502 10.86 -27.73 -33.95
C ASP A 502 11.22 -26.84 -35.17
N PRO A 503 10.28 -26.58 -36.10
CA PRO A 503 10.53 -25.69 -37.24
C PRO A 503 10.80 -24.23 -36.83
N LYS A 504 10.41 -23.79 -35.62
CA LYS A 504 10.67 -22.45 -35.11
C LYS A 504 11.90 -22.44 -34.20
N MET A 505 12.95 -21.72 -34.63
CA MET A 505 14.19 -21.57 -33.86
C MET A 505 13.92 -20.99 -32.46
N PRO A 506 14.31 -21.66 -31.35
CA PRO A 506 14.43 -20.96 -30.08
C PRO A 506 15.58 -19.96 -30.19
N LYS A 507 15.34 -18.71 -29.79
CA LYS A 507 16.33 -17.61 -29.94
C LYS A 507 17.67 -17.91 -29.26
N SER A 508 17.67 -18.82 -28.29
CA SER A 508 18.81 -19.24 -27.49
C SER A 508 19.79 -20.20 -28.19
N LEU A 509 19.45 -20.75 -29.36
CA LEU A 509 20.26 -21.75 -30.07
C LEU A 509 20.55 -21.34 -31.52
N ASN A 510 21.75 -21.65 -32.01
CA ASN A 510 22.10 -21.59 -33.43
C ASN A 510 21.73 -22.90 -34.17
N GLU A 511 21.95 -22.94 -35.49
CA GLU A 511 21.55 -24.07 -36.34
C GLU A 511 22.30 -25.37 -36.00
N SER A 512 23.62 -25.31 -35.74
CA SER A 512 24.40 -26.50 -35.37
C SER A 512 24.00 -27.08 -34.01
N GLN A 513 23.66 -26.22 -33.05
CA GLN A 513 23.19 -26.61 -31.71
C GLN A 513 21.80 -27.25 -31.73
N ARG A 514 21.00 -27.03 -32.78
CA ARG A 514 19.65 -27.63 -32.90
C ARG A 514 19.71 -29.14 -33.15
N GLY A 515 20.72 -29.61 -33.88
CA GLY A 515 20.94 -31.04 -34.15
C GLY A 515 21.53 -31.79 -32.97
N ASP A 516 22.17 -31.09 -32.03
CA ASP A 516 22.81 -31.69 -30.86
C ASP A 516 21.81 -31.84 -29.70
N GLY A 517 21.21 -33.02 -29.61
CA GLY A 517 20.28 -33.36 -28.53
C GLY A 517 20.89 -33.24 -27.12
N MET A 518 22.20 -33.49 -26.97
CA MET A 518 22.89 -33.37 -25.69
C MET A 518 23.07 -31.91 -25.29
N TYR A 519 23.43 -31.04 -26.23
CA TYR A 519 23.51 -29.60 -26.01
C TYR A 519 22.14 -29.02 -25.63
N LYS A 520 21.07 -29.41 -26.33
CA LYS A 520 19.70 -28.95 -26.02
C LYS A 520 19.26 -29.33 -24.62
N LEU A 521 19.51 -30.55 -24.18
CA LEU A 521 19.18 -31.01 -22.82
C LEU A 521 19.97 -30.20 -21.78
N ARG A 522 21.28 -30.04 -21.99
CA ARG A 522 22.12 -29.22 -21.10
C ARG A 522 21.65 -27.76 -21.04
N ALA A 523 21.20 -27.20 -22.17
CA ALA A 523 20.64 -25.86 -22.22
C ALA A 523 19.30 -25.75 -21.49
N LEU A 524 18.43 -26.76 -21.58
CA LEU A 524 17.20 -26.82 -20.81
C LEU A 524 17.49 -26.83 -19.31
N ASP A 525 18.35 -27.74 -18.83
CA ASP A 525 18.71 -27.83 -17.42
C ASP A 525 19.27 -26.50 -16.90
N TRP A 526 20.17 -25.88 -17.67
CA TRP A 526 20.74 -24.57 -17.31
C TRP A 526 19.69 -23.47 -17.21
N VAL A 527 18.73 -23.41 -18.15
CA VAL A 527 17.64 -22.43 -18.13
C VAL A 527 16.77 -22.63 -16.91
N ILE A 528 16.36 -23.87 -16.62
CA ILE A 528 15.51 -24.18 -15.46
C ILE A 528 16.24 -23.91 -14.15
N PHE A 529 17.52 -24.27 -14.05
CA PHE A 529 18.35 -23.97 -12.89
C PHE A 529 18.45 -22.47 -12.63
N ASN A 530 18.76 -21.65 -13.65
CA ASN A 530 18.82 -20.20 -13.51
C ASN A 530 17.49 -19.58 -13.09
N CYS A 531 16.37 -20.09 -13.63
CA CYS A 531 15.05 -19.59 -13.24
C CYS A 531 14.69 -19.96 -11.81
N ALA A 532 15.02 -21.19 -11.40
CA ALA A 532 14.78 -21.66 -10.04
C ALA A 532 15.65 -20.93 -9.01
N GLU A 533 16.93 -20.66 -9.33
CA GLU A 533 17.82 -19.84 -8.51
C GLU A 533 17.32 -18.40 -8.37
N ALA A 534 16.79 -17.81 -9.45
CA ALA A 534 16.20 -16.48 -9.38
C ALA A 534 15.02 -16.43 -8.41
N LEU A 535 14.09 -17.38 -8.52
CA LEU A 535 12.93 -17.48 -7.63
C LEU A 535 13.35 -17.80 -6.18
N ARG A 536 14.35 -18.66 -5.98
CA ARG A 536 14.87 -19.01 -4.64
C ARG A 536 15.51 -17.81 -3.95
N ILE A 537 16.41 -17.11 -4.62
CA ILE A 537 17.09 -15.93 -4.07
C ILE A 537 16.07 -14.81 -3.80
N SER A 538 15.17 -14.53 -4.76
CA SER A 538 14.09 -13.56 -4.56
C SER A 538 13.17 -13.96 -3.41
N GLY A 539 12.79 -15.23 -3.31
CA GLY A 539 11.98 -15.74 -2.21
C GLY A 539 12.65 -15.55 -0.85
N ILE A 540 13.94 -15.88 -0.73
CA ILE A 540 14.70 -15.67 0.51
C ILE A 540 14.70 -14.20 0.91
N LEU A 541 15.01 -13.29 -0.03
CA LEU A 541 15.11 -11.86 0.24
C LEU A 541 13.75 -11.19 0.49
N LEU A 542 12.65 -11.77 0.01
CA LEU A 542 11.29 -11.27 0.24
C LEU A 542 10.68 -11.71 1.57
N GLN A 543 11.29 -12.65 2.31
CA GLN A 543 10.77 -13.10 3.62
C GLN A 543 10.50 -11.97 4.63
N PRO A 544 11.32 -10.91 4.75
CA PRO A 544 11.02 -9.79 5.64
C PRO A 544 9.80 -8.96 5.19
N ILE A 545 9.47 -8.98 3.90
CA ILE A 545 8.42 -8.15 3.29
C ILE A 545 7.09 -8.92 3.23
N MET A 546 7.12 -10.14 2.68
CA MET A 546 5.98 -11.04 2.49
C MET A 546 6.27 -12.40 3.13
N PRO A 547 6.28 -12.51 4.49
CA PRO A 547 6.74 -13.70 5.18
C PRO A 547 5.99 -14.97 4.78
N THR A 548 4.68 -14.90 4.59
CA THR A 548 3.84 -16.07 4.30
C THR A 548 4.02 -16.53 2.85
N LYS A 549 3.91 -15.62 1.87
CA LYS A 549 4.04 -15.90 0.44
C LYS A 549 5.47 -16.25 0.05
N ALA A 550 6.47 -15.62 0.67
CA ALA A 550 7.88 -15.99 0.46
C ALA A 550 8.17 -17.40 0.98
N SER A 551 7.64 -17.77 2.16
CA SER A 551 7.77 -19.14 2.67
C SER A 551 7.09 -20.14 1.73
N GLN A 552 5.87 -19.86 1.28
CA GLN A 552 5.14 -20.72 0.35
C GLN A 552 5.87 -20.87 -1.00
N LEU A 553 6.44 -19.79 -1.54
CA LEU A 553 7.29 -19.82 -2.73
C LEU A 553 8.49 -20.77 -2.56
N LEU A 554 9.16 -20.71 -1.42
CA LEU A 554 10.32 -21.55 -1.10
C LEU A 554 9.92 -23.02 -0.85
N ASP A 555 8.75 -23.25 -0.25
CA ASP A 555 8.16 -24.60 -0.10
C ASP A 555 7.88 -25.24 -1.47
N ASP A 556 7.28 -24.48 -2.38
CA ASP A 556 6.93 -24.94 -3.73
C ASP A 556 8.18 -25.24 -4.58
N LEU A 557 9.31 -24.54 -4.31
CA LEU A 557 10.62 -24.84 -4.89
C LEU A 557 11.34 -26.00 -4.21
N GLY A 558 10.89 -26.45 -3.04
CA GLY A 558 11.55 -27.53 -2.29
C GLY A 558 12.78 -27.10 -1.48
N VAL A 559 12.86 -25.83 -1.09
CA VAL A 559 14.00 -25.30 -0.33
C VAL A 559 13.81 -25.62 1.15
N SER A 560 14.75 -26.30 1.79
CA SER A 560 14.63 -26.61 3.23
C SER A 560 14.58 -25.34 4.09
N PRO A 561 13.82 -25.27 5.20
CA PRO A 561 13.82 -24.15 6.13
C PRO A 561 15.22 -23.69 6.58
N ASP A 562 16.14 -24.64 6.82
CA ASP A 562 17.53 -24.34 7.22
C ASP A 562 18.34 -23.61 6.14
N MET A 563 17.88 -23.70 4.89
CA MET A 563 18.52 -23.12 3.70
C MET A 563 17.87 -21.80 3.27
N ARG A 564 17.08 -21.15 4.15
CA ARG A 564 16.34 -19.91 3.85
C ARG A 564 16.94 -18.64 4.43
N SER A 565 18.10 -18.70 5.10
CA SER A 565 18.77 -17.49 5.62
C SER A 565 19.43 -16.66 4.51
N ALA A 566 19.80 -15.41 4.82
CA ALA A 566 20.48 -14.52 3.87
C ALA A 566 21.83 -15.07 3.37
N LYS A 567 22.46 -16.00 4.11
CA LYS A 567 23.66 -16.73 3.66
C LYS A 567 23.37 -17.56 2.41
N TYR A 568 22.18 -18.13 2.31
CA TYR A 568 21.78 -18.97 1.20
C TYR A 568 21.22 -18.18 0.02
N ALA A 569 21.00 -16.87 0.14
CA ALA A 569 20.61 -16.00 -0.97
C ALA A 569 21.76 -15.79 -2.00
N ILE A 570 22.58 -16.80 -2.28
CA ILE A 570 23.73 -16.75 -3.19
C ILE A 570 23.50 -17.79 -4.29
N PHE A 571 23.84 -17.42 -5.53
CA PHE A 571 23.70 -18.28 -6.69
C PHE A 571 24.48 -19.59 -6.54
N GLY A 572 23.78 -20.73 -6.60
CA GLY A 572 24.34 -22.07 -6.53
C GLY A 572 24.73 -22.56 -5.13
N GLU A 573 24.38 -21.82 -4.07
CA GLU A 573 24.74 -22.15 -2.68
C GLU A 573 23.95 -23.35 -2.14
N ASP A 574 22.69 -23.52 -2.57
CA ASP A 574 21.87 -24.69 -2.23
C ASP A 574 21.80 -25.65 -3.42
N LYS A 575 22.17 -26.92 -3.20
CA LYS A 575 22.19 -27.98 -4.22
C LYS A 575 21.10 -29.04 -4.01
N THR A 576 20.24 -28.85 -3.00
CA THR A 576 19.37 -29.91 -2.48
C THR A 576 17.89 -29.71 -2.79
N TYR A 577 17.53 -28.54 -3.33
CA TYR A 577 16.14 -28.16 -3.60
C TYR A 577 15.63 -28.68 -4.96
N GLY A 578 14.35 -28.43 -5.25
CA GLY A 578 13.68 -28.77 -6.51
C GLY A 578 12.61 -29.86 -6.42
N LYS A 579 12.42 -30.45 -5.22
CA LYS A 579 11.29 -31.32 -4.90
C LYS A 579 10.34 -30.60 -3.92
N PRO A 580 9.12 -30.22 -4.34
CA PRO A 580 8.20 -29.48 -3.47
C PRO A 580 7.98 -30.16 -2.12
N LEU A 581 7.91 -29.37 -1.04
CA LEU A 581 7.64 -29.90 0.30
C LEU A 581 6.13 -30.24 0.44
N ASN A 582 5.81 -31.51 0.75
CA ASN A 582 4.43 -31.99 0.88
C ASN A 582 3.67 -31.32 2.05
N LYS A 583 2.34 -31.21 1.95
CA LYS A 583 1.47 -30.64 3.01
C LYS A 583 1.69 -31.28 4.39
N ASN A 584 1.87 -32.60 4.49
CA ASN A 584 2.10 -33.29 5.78
C ASN A 584 3.47 -32.99 6.41
N ALA A 585 4.44 -32.46 5.65
CA ALA A 585 5.69 -31.95 6.19
C ALA A 585 5.57 -30.50 6.69
N ARG A 586 4.47 -29.78 6.34
CA ARG A 586 4.17 -28.41 6.80
C ARG A 586 3.68 -28.37 8.25
N GLU A 587 3.03 -29.44 8.72
CA GLU A 587 2.51 -29.54 10.09
C GLU A 587 3.60 -30.01 11.08
N LYS A 588 4.42 -31.00 10.69
CA LYS A 588 5.51 -31.52 11.55
C LYS A 588 6.66 -30.54 11.81
N THR A 589 6.83 -29.51 10.97
CA THR A 589 7.87 -28.48 11.17
C THR A 589 7.37 -27.29 11.98
N ALA A 590 6.06 -27.05 12.04
CA ALA A 590 5.47 -25.99 12.86
C ALA A 590 5.51 -26.32 14.36
N GLU A 591 5.46 -27.61 14.73
CA GLU A 591 5.53 -28.06 16.13
C GLU A 591 6.93 -27.92 16.76
N ASN A 592 8.00 -27.83 15.97
CA ASN A 592 9.38 -27.79 16.49
C ASN A 592 9.90 -26.38 16.88
N VAL A 593 9.02 -25.38 17.00
CA VAL A 593 9.40 -23.98 17.34
C VAL A 593 8.76 -23.48 18.65
N VAL A 594 8.11 -24.35 19.43
CA VAL A 594 7.51 -23.98 20.74
C VAL A 594 8.10 -24.87 21.84
N PRO A 595 8.55 -24.34 23.00
CA PRO A 595 9.03 -25.17 24.09
C PRO A 595 7.86 -25.96 24.73
N GLU A 596 8.09 -27.26 24.89
CA GLU A 596 7.17 -28.28 25.38
C GLU A 596 6.50 -27.92 26.71
N THR A 597 5.18 -28.08 26.79
CA THR A 597 4.48 -28.42 28.04
C THR A 597 3.44 -29.52 27.81
N THR A 598 3.73 -30.67 28.43
CA THR A 598 2.85 -31.77 28.89
C THR A 598 1.92 -32.46 27.89
N ALA A 599 2.28 -33.71 27.59
CA ALA A 599 1.55 -34.72 26.85
C ALA A 599 0.27 -35.21 27.56
N ALA A 600 -0.76 -35.53 26.77
CA ALA A 600 -1.81 -36.47 27.12
C ALA A 600 -2.16 -37.31 25.88
N GLU A 601 -2.04 -38.62 26.04
CA GLU A 601 -2.26 -39.67 25.04
C GLU A 601 -3.74 -39.77 24.65
N THR A 602 -4.04 -39.86 23.36
CA THR A 602 -5.27 -40.50 22.87
C THR A 602 -4.99 -41.31 21.60
N THR A 603 -5.67 -42.45 21.55
CA THR A 603 -5.42 -43.64 20.74
C THR A 603 -5.77 -43.49 19.26
N ALA A 604 -4.93 -44.07 18.42
CA ALA A 604 -5.13 -44.21 16.99
C ALA A 604 -6.15 -45.30 16.64
N GLU A 605 -7.08 -45.02 15.73
CA GLU A 605 -7.65 -45.99 14.80
C GLU A 605 -8.35 -45.26 13.64
N ASP A 606 -8.31 -45.88 12.46
CA ASP A 606 -8.92 -45.51 11.16
C ASP A 606 -8.21 -44.50 10.22
N ALA A 607 -7.21 -45.02 9.50
CA ALA A 607 -6.69 -44.42 8.26
C ALA A 607 -7.35 -45.07 7.02
N PRO A 608 -7.99 -44.31 6.10
CA PRO A 608 -8.37 -44.84 4.79
C PRO A 608 -7.21 -44.77 3.79
N GLN A 609 -7.11 -45.84 3.01
CA GLN A 609 -6.06 -46.13 2.04
C GLN A 609 -5.93 -45.10 0.90
N ASN A 610 -4.66 -44.85 0.54
CA ASN A 610 -4.14 -44.14 -0.63
C ASN A 610 -4.98 -44.31 -1.92
N LYS A 611 -5.50 -43.20 -2.45
CA LYS A 611 -5.76 -43.04 -3.89
C LYS A 611 -4.78 -42.05 -4.51
N LYS A 612 -4.07 -42.52 -5.54
CA LYS A 612 -3.27 -41.72 -6.47
C LYS A 612 -4.21 -40.88 -7.31
N ASP A 613 -4.42 -39.61 -6.95
CA ASP A 613 -5.13 -38.67 -7.84
C ASP A 613 -4.19 -37.53 -8.25
N GLY A 614 -3.79 -37.55 -9.52
CA GLY A 614 -3.22 -36.41 -10.23
C GLY A 614 -4.28 -35.34 -10.46
N ALA A 615 -4.74 -34.70 -9.39
CA ALA A 615 -5.68 -33.59 -9.48
C ALA A 615 -4.98 -32.37 -10.10
N ARG A 616 -5.48 -31.92 -11.25
CA ARG A 616 -5.04 -30.70 -11.91
C ARG A 616 -5.35 -29.51 -10.98
N MET A 617 -4.31 -28.78 -10.56
CA MET A 617 -4.45 -27.62 -9.67
C MET A 617 -5.45 -26.61 -10.24
N LYS A 618 -6.39 -26.12 -9.42
CA LYS A 618 -7.39 -25.13 -9.83
C LYS A 618 -6.74 -23.76 -9.95
N LYS A 619 -7.33 -22.85 -10.74
CA LYS A 619 -6.86 -21.47 -10.97
C LYS A 619 -6.59 -20.71 -9.64
N TRP A 620 -7.36 -21.05 -8.60
CA TRP A 620 -7.32 -20.47 -7.26
C TRP A 620 -6.23 -21.02 -6.33
N ASP A 621 -5.57 -22.12 -6.72
CA ASP A 621 -4.53 -22.75 -5.91
C ASP A 621 -3.13 -22.14 -6.16
N THR A 622 -3.01 -21.08 -6.97
CA THR A 622 -1.73 -20.42 -7.27
C THR A 622 -1.23 -19.59 -6.10
N LEU A 623 0.09 -19.38 -6.03
CA LEU A 623 0.74 -18.56 -4.98
C LEU A 623 0.08 -17.18 -4.83
N PHE A 624 -0.22 -16.54 -5.95
CA PHE A 624 -1.07 -15.36 -6.05
C PHE A 624 -2.28 -15.74 -6.90
N PRO A 625 -3.45 -16.01 -6.29
CA PRO A 625 -4.66 -16.31 -7.05
C PRO A 625 -5.04 -15.13 -7.95
N PRO A 626 -5.87 -15.33 -8.98
CA PRO A 626 -6.53 -14.20 -9.63
C PRO A 626 -7.20 -13.34 -8.55
N LEU A 627 -7.22 -12.02 -8.75
CA LEU A 627 -8.21 -11.26 -8.01
C LEU A 627 -9.56 -11.79 -8.46
N PRO A 628 -10.49 -12.07 -7.54
CA PRO A 628 -11.86 -12.26 -7.94
C PRO A 628 -12.23 -11.02 -8.76
N ASP A 629 -12.63 -11.24 -10.01
CA ASP A 629 -13.67 -10.39 -10.55
C ASP A 629 -14.79 -10.43 -9.51
N THR A 630 -15.49 -9.31 -9.33
CA THR A 630 -16.43 -9.06 -8.24
C THR A 630 -17.46 -10.17 -7.96
N GLU A 631 -17.55 -11.18 -8.83
CA GLU A 631 -18.32 -12.43 -8.72
C GLU A 631 -17.76 -13.55 -7.82
N GLU A 632 -16.44 -13.77 -7.68
CA GLU A 632 -15.94 -14.98 -7.00
C GLU A 632 -15.49 -14.76 -5.54
N TRP A 633 -16.41 -14.37 -4.64
CA TRP A 633 -16.20 -14.51 -3.20
C TRP A 633 -16.60 -15.91 -2.71
N PRO A 634 -15.72 -16.70 -2.08
CA PRO A 634 -16.13 -17.94 -1.43
C PRO A 634 -17.14 -17.66 -0.33
N LYS A 635 -18.34 -18.25 -0.42
CA LYS A 635 -19.45 -18.06 0.53
C LYS A 635 -19.08 -18.42 1.99
N ASP A 636 -17.99 -19.14 2.18
CA ASP A 636 -17.54 -19.67 3.46
C ASP A 636 -16.63 -18.71 4.25
N ILE A 637 -16.29 -17.53 3.68
CA ILE A 637 -15.32 -16.58 4.27
C ILE A 637 -15.99 -15.35 4.89
N VAL A 638 -17.31 -15.16 4.72
CA VAL A 638 -18.03 -14.00 5.32
C VAL A 638 -18.29 -14.27 6.81
N PRO A 639 -17.68 -13.53 7.75
CA PRO A 639 -17.90 -13.73 9.18
C PRO A 639 -19.36 -13.49 9.57
N GLU A 640 -19.89 -14.31 10.51
CA GLU A 640 -21.29 -14.23 10.99
C GLU A 640 -21.70 -12.81 11.43
N HIS A 641 -20.77 -12.04 12.02
CA HIS A 641 -21.01 -10.68 12.51
C HIS A 641 -21.15 -9.62 11.39
N LEU A 642 -20.77 -9.95 10.15
CA LEU A 642 -20.97 -9.10 8.97
C LEU A 642 -22.30 -9.40 8.27
N LYS A 643 -22.93 -10.56 8.52
CA LYS A 643 -24.27 -10.90 7.99
C LYS A 643 -25.35 -9.93 8.47
N SER A 644 -25.19 -9.35 9.67
CA SER A 644 -26.10 -8.34 10.22
C SER A 644 -25.81 -6.91 9.75
N VAL A 645 -24.61 -6.61 9.27
CA VAL A 645 -24.22 -5.27 8.76
C VAL A 645 -24.71 -5.06 7.32
N VAL A 646 -24.85 -6.14 6.55
CA VAL A 646 -25.60 -6.16 5.29
C VAL A 646 -27.09 -5.86 5.52
N GLY A 647 -27.57 -5.95 6.77
CA GLY A 647 -28.89 -5.54 7.21
C GLY A 647 -28.94 -4.09 7.72
N ARG A 648 -29.27 -3.16 6.81
CA ARG A 648 -29.87 -1.82 7.03
C ARG A 648 -28.95 -0.57 7.05
N LYS A 649 -29.38 0.33 6.15
CA LYS A 649 -29.12 1.78 5.96
C LYS A 649 -27.81 2.18 5.25
N THR A 650 -27.96 2.44 3.95
CA THR A 650 -26.99 2.97 2.98
C THR A 650 -26.63 4.44 3.24
N LYS A 651 -25.36 4.81 2.98
CA LYS A 651 -24.76 6.16 3.12
C LYS A 651 -24.43 6.81 1.75
N ASN A 652 -25.15 6.51 0.68
CA ASN A 652 -24.95 7.18 -0.61
C ASN A 652 -26.01 8.27 -0.80
N LYS A 653 -25.62 9.56 -0.81
CA LYS A 653 -26.56 10.68 -0.98
C LYS A 653 -26.93 11.00 -2.43
N MET A 654 -26.22 10.50 -3.44
CA MET A 654 -26.59 10.60 -4.87
C MET A 654 -27.89 9.83 -5.14
N ASN A 655 -27.89 8.59 -4.66
CA ASN A 655 -29.06 7.73 -4.73
C ASN A 655 -30.09 8.11 -3.67
N GLN A 656 -29.70 8.77 -2.56
CA GLN A 656 -30.70 9.42 -1.70
C GLN A 656 -31.30 10.65 -2.34
N LEU A 657 -30.67 11.38 -3.27
CA LEU A 657 -31.36 12.47 -3.97
C LEU A 657 -32.36 11.90 -4.97
N ALA A 658 -32.02 10.82 -5.69
CA ALA A 658 -32.96 10.05 -6.49
C ALA A 658 -34.06 9.35 -5.66
N GLU A 659 -33.75 8.86 -4.45
CA GLU A 659 -34.73 8.26 -3.52
C GLU A 659 -35.52 9.31 -2.74
N VAL A 660 -34.97 10.49 -2.44
CA VAL A 660 -35.65 11.61 -1.75
C VAL A 660 -36.58 12.32 -2.73
N LEU A 661 -36.20 12.44 -4.01
CA LEU A 661 -37.10 12.80 -5.10
C LEU A 661 -38.16 11.70 -5.31
N ALA A 662 -37.80 10.41 -5.23
CA ALA A 662 -38.76 9.29 -5.28
C ALA A 662 -39.65 9.13 -4.02
N CYS A 663 -39.25 9.65 -2.85
CA CYS A 663 -40.02 9.55 -1.61
C CYS A 663 -40.84 10.82 -1.30
N GLN A 664 -40.49 11.98 -1.86
CA GLN A 664 -41.30 13.19 -1.75
C GLN A 664 -42.48 13.22 -2.73
N ALA A 665 -42.50 12.37 -3.76
CA ALA A 665 -43.65 12.17 -4.62
C ALA A 665 -44.45 10.92 -4.20
N ARG A 666 -45.51 11.12 -3.41
CA ARG A 666 -46.64 10.19 -3.47
C ARG A 666 -47.23 10.29 -4.88
N GLY A 667 -46.80 9.41 -5.81
CA GLY A 667 -47.59 9.05 -6.98
C GLY A 667 -47.00 9.26 -8.40
N GLY A 668 -45.73 8.96 -8.69
CA GLY A 668 -45.31 8.75 -10.08
C GLY A 668 -43.82 8.41 -10.28
N GLN A 669 -43.51 7.66 -11.34
CA GLN A 669 -42.14 7.19 -11.68
C GLN A 669 -41.42 8.23 -12.54
N GLU A 670 -40.37 8.88 -12.04
CA GLU A 670 -39.59 9.84 -12.83
C GLU A 670 -38.65 9.15 -13.84
N ALA A 671 -38.72 9.57 -15.11
CA ALA A 671 -37.89 9.08 -16.21
C ALA A 671 -37.39 10.24 -17.09
N VAL A 672 -36.23 10.07 -17.72
CA VAL A 672 -35.81 10.97 -18.81
C VAL A 672 -36.52 10.51 -20.08
N THR A 673 -37.52 11.27 -20.50
CA THR A 673 -38.41 10.90 -21.60
C THR A 673 -38.13 11.74 -22.82
N THR A 674 -38.05 11.08 -23.96
CA THR A 674 -38.03 11.68 -25.29
C THR A 674 -39.17 11.09 -26.12
N ARG A 675 -39.43 11.60 -27.33
CA ARG A 675 -40.47 11.01 -28.22
C ARG A 675 -40.19 9.54 -28.58
N LYS A 676 -38.96 9.04 -28.44
CA LYS A 676 -38.54 7.71 -28.90
C LYS A 676 -38.03 6.78 -27.79
N VAL A 677 -37.62 7.32 -26.64
CA VAL A 677 -36.95 6.57 -25.56
C VAL A 677 -37.37 7.12 -24.20
N HIS A 678 -37.58 6.23 -23.24
CA HIS A 678 -37.58 6.56 -21.81
C HIS A 678 -36.35 5.95 -21.14
N LEU A 679 -35.60 6.75 -20.40
CA LEU A 679 -34.49 6.27 -19.57
C LEU A 679 -34.92 6.25 -18.11
N THR A 680 -34.80 5.10 -17.47
CA THR A 680 -35.04 4.94 -16.03
C THR A 680 -33.75 4.51 -15.32
N PRO A 681 -33.49 4.94 -14.08
CA PRO A 681 -32.31 4.46 -13.34
C PRO A 681 -32.30 2.94 -13.21
N TYR A 682 -31.13 2.31 -13.28
CA TYR A 682 -31.01 0.86 -13.09
C TYR A 682 -31.29 0.47 -11.63
N GLN A 683 -32.40 -0.24 -11.40
CA GLN A 683 -32.92 -0.62 -10.11
C GLN A 683 -33.09 -2.14 -10.01
N GLU A 684 -33.26 -2.66 -8.80
CA GLU A 684 -33.43 -4.09 -8.49
C GLU A 684 -34.48 -4.77 -9.39
N ARG A 685 -35.59 -4.09 -9.70
CA ARG A 685 -36.65 -4.61 -10.58
C ARG A 685 -36.22 -4.89 -12.02
N HIS A 686 -35.15 -4.26 -12.49
CA HIS A 686 -34.64 -4.44 -13.86
C HIS A 686 -33.65 -5.61 -13.97
N VAL A 687 -33.19 -6.17 -12.84
CA VAL A 687 -32.10 -7.15 -12.80
C VAL A 687 -32.47 -8.45 -13.51
N GLU A 688 -33.68 -8.97 -13.32
CA GLU A 688 -34.10 -10.22 -13.97
C GLU A 688 -34.12 -10.08 -15.50
N GLU A 689 -34.63 -8.96 -16.00
CA GLU A 689 -34.70 -8.69 -17.44
C GLU A 689 -33.31 -8.43 -18.02
N TYR A 690 -32.48 -7.63 -17.33
CA TYR A 690 -31.09 -7.39 -17.72
C TYR A 690 -30.27 -8.68 -17.75
N HIS A 691 -30.40 -9.51 -16.70
CA HIS A 691 -29.77 -10.82 -16.62
C HIS A 691 -30.15 -11.70 -17.81
N SER A 692 -31.44 -11.67 -18.23
CA SER A 692 -31.89 -12.42 -19.39
C SER A 692 -31.20 -12.01 -20.69
N TRP A 693 -30.93 -10.71 -20.87
CA TRP A 693 -30.16 -10.21 -22.03
C TRP A 693 -28.71 -10.65 -21.96
N MET A 694 -28.13 -10.63 -20.77
CA MET A 694 -26.75 -11.04 -20.51
C MET A 694 -26.54 -12.57 -20.53
N GLN A 695 -27.56 -13.34 -20.94
CA GLN A 695 -27.40 -14.74 -21.33
C GLN A 695 -27.14 -14.91 -22.84
N ASP A 696 -27.35 -13.89 -23.69
CA ASP A 696 -27.10 -13.98 -25.14
C ASP A 696 -25.58 -13.87 -25.42
N PRO A 697 -24.93 -14.91 -25.97
CA PRO A 697 -23.50 -14.88 -26.30
C PRO A 697 -23.10 -13.73 -27.23
N LYS A 698 -24.00 -13.26 -28.12
CA LYS A 698 -23.73 -12.14 -29.01
C LYS A 698 -23.70 -10.81 -28.26
N ILE A 699 -24.52 -10.66 -27.22
CA ILE A 699 -24.53 -9.48 -26.36
C ILE A 699 -23.28 -9.49 -25.48
N LEU A 700 -22.95 -10.63 -24.87
CA LEU A 700 -21.73 -10.81 -24.07
C LEU A 700 -20.46 -10.51 -24.88
N GLU A 701 -20.37 -11.00 -26.12
CA GLU A 701 -19.23 -10.71 -27.00
C GLU A 701 -19.16 -9.21 -27.38
N ALA A 702 -20.31 -8.59 -27.68
CA ALA A 702 -20.40 -7.19 -28.07
C ALA A 702 -20.11 -6.22 -26.93
N THR A 703 -20.48 -6.58 -25.69
CA THR A 703 -20.24 -5.83 -24.46
C THR A 703 -18.94 -6.23 -23.75
N ALA A 704 -18.22 -7.22 -24.29
CA ALA A 704 -17.03 -7.80 -23.67
C ALA A 704 -17.25 -8.27 -22.21
N SER A 705 -18.47 -8.74 -21.90
CA SER A 705 -18.90 -9.19 -20.58
C SER A 705 -18.91 -10.70 -20.47
N GLU A 706 -18.77 -11.24 -19.26
CA GLU A 706 -18.92 -12.66 -18.95
C GLU A 706 -20.34 -12.93 -18.39
N PRO A 707 -20.92 -14.12 -18.62
CA PRO A 707 -22.26 -14.43 -18.14
C PRO A 707 -22.27 -14.57 -16.62
N LEU A 708 -23.09 -13.77 -15.94
CA LEU A 708 -23.26 -13.81 -14.48
C LEU A 708 -24.41 -14.75 -14.12
N SER A 709 -24.43 -15.27 -12.89
CA SER A 709 -25.63 -15.84 -12.29
C SER A 709 -26.58 -14.73 -11.82
N LEU A 710 -27.88 -15.02 -11.70
CA LEU A 710 -28.86 -14.00 -11.28
C LEU A 710 -28.50 -13.33 -9.94
N PRO A 711 -28.04 -14.04 -8.89
CA PRO A 711 -27.57 -13.39 -7.65
C PRO A 711 -26.32 -12.49 -7.83
N GLU A 712 -25.41 -12.87 -8.74
CA GLU A 712 -24.26 -12.04 -9.09
C GLU A 712 -24.70 -10.79 -9.85
N GLU A 713 -25.73 -10.88 -10.70
CA GLU A 713 -26.32 -9.71 -11.39
C GLU A 713 -26.95 -8.72 -10.40
N TYR A 714 -27.61 -9.21 -9.35
CA TYR A 714 -28.10 -8.35 -8.26
C TYR A 714 -26.96 -7.66 -7.50
N ALA A 715 -25.87 -8.37 -7.22
CA ALA A 715 -24.69 -7.79 -6.59
C ALA A 715 -23.99 -6.77 -7.51
N ASN A 716 -23.92 -7.05 -8.81
CA ASN A 716 -23.35 -6.20 -9.83
C ASN A 716 -24.18 -4.91 -10.01
N GLN A 717 -25.51 -5.02 -10.08
CA GLN A 717 -26.43 -3.88 -10.07
C GLN A 717 -26.23 -2.99 -8.85
N LEU A 718 -26.10 -3.60 -7.66
CA LEU A 718 -25.83 -2.85 -6.44
C LEU A 718 -24.47 -2.15 -6.49
N SER A 719 -23.44 -2.81 -7.03
CA SER A 719 -22.11 -2.21 -7.19
C SER A 719 -22.12 -1.01 -8.14
N TRP A 720 -22.88 -1.08 -9.23
CA TRP A 720 -23.02 0.01 -10.20
C TRP A 720 -23.82 1.16 -9.62
N HIS A 721 -24.88 0.84 -8.88
CA HIS A 721 -25.67 1.83 -8.15
C HIS A 721 -24.81 2.55 -7.10
N LEU A 722 -23.92 1.85 -6.40
CA LEU A 722 -23.07 2.44 -5.36
C LEU A 722 -21.81 3.15 -5.90
N SER A 723 -21.55 3.13 -7.20
CA SER A 723 -20.32 3.67 -7.78
C SER A 723 -20.36 5.20 -7.87
N PRO A 724 -19.37 5.93 -7.34
CA PRO A 724 -19.36 7.40 -7.33
C PRO A 724 -19.06 8.03 -8.70
N ASN A 725 -18.60 7.23 -9.67
CA ASN A 725 -18.17 7.68 -10.98
C ASN A 725 -18.94 7.04 -12.14
N LYS A 726 -20.08 6.41 -11.86
CA LYS A 726 -20.88 5.69 -12.85
C LYS A 726 -22.35 6.05 -12.75
N LEU A 727 -23.01 6.28 -13.89
CA LEU A 727 -24.47 6.33 -13.99
C LEU A 727 -24.94 5.25 -14.96
N THR A 728 -25.99 4.52 -14.60
CA THR A 728 -26.59 3.49 -15.46
C THR A 728 -28.08 3.70 -15.57
N PHE A 729 -28.56 3.81 -16.81
CA PHE A 729 -29.97 3.89 -17.15
C PHE A 729 -30.40 2.70 -18.01
N ILE A 730 -31.61 2.22 -17.77
CA ILE A 730 -32.30 1.26 -18.63
C ILE A 730 -33.09 2.01 -19.69
N ILE A 731 -32.94 1.57 -20.93
CA ILE A 731 -33.59 2.13 -22.12
C ILE A 731 -34.91 1.41 -22.30
N HIS A 732 -36.01 2.16 -22.28
CA HIS A 732 -37.34 1.66 -22.62
C HIS A 732 -37.86 2.26 -23.93
N THR A 733 -38.65 1.49 -24.66
CA THR A 733 -39.48 2.01 -25.78
C THR A 733 -40.63 2.87 -25.24
N PRO A 734 -41.34 3.63 -26.09
CA PRO A 734 -42.55 4.36 -25.67
C PRO A 734 -43.67 3.49 -25.08
N THR A 735 -43.63 2.17 -25.32
CA THR A 735 -44.51 1.17 -24.72
C THR A 735 -44.07 0.70 -23.33
N HIS A 736 -42.98 1.25 -22.78
CA HIS A 736 -42.35 0.94 -21.49
C HIS A 736 -41.62 -0.39 -21.39
N ASP A 737 -41.43 -1.10 -22.51
CA ASP A 737 -40.64 -2.33 -22.51
C ASP A 737 -39.15 -1.99 -22.43
N ALA A 738 -38.41 -2.64 -21.54
CA ALA A 738 -36.97 -2.44 -21.45
C ALA A 738 -36.29 -3.12 -22.64
N LYS A 739 -35.30 -2.45 -23.25
CA LYS A 739 -34.67 -2.88 -24.51
C LYS A 739 -33.16 -2.70 -24.54
N GLY A 740 -32.55 -2.24 -23.46
CA GLY A 740 -31.11 -2.05 -23.38
C GLY A 740 -30.70 -1.16 -22.22
N ASP A 741 -29.44 -0.74 -22.19
CA ASP A 741 -28.89 0.17 -21.20
C ASP A 741 -27.96 1.22 -21.82
N VAL A 742 -27.83 2.34 -21.12
CA VAL A 742 -26.86 3.39 -21.41
C VAL A 742 -26.13 3.78 -20.13
N ASN A 743 -24.81 3.75 -20.19
CA ASN A 743 -23.91 4.04 -19.07
C ASN A 743 -23.11 5.31 -19.32
N LEU A 744 -22.78 5.98 -18.23
CA LEU A 744 -21.79 7.05 -18.19
C LEU A 744 -20.72 6.69 -17.17
N PHE A 745 -19.45 6.89 -17.53
CA PHE A 745 -18.31 6.75 -16.62
C PHE A 745 -17.50 8.05 -16.60
N LEU A 746 -17.12 8.52 -15.42
CA LEU A 746 -16.26 9.69 -15.26
C LEU A 746 -14.81 9.25 -15.04
N HIS A 747 -13.90 9.83 -15.84
CA HIS A 747 -12.47 9.58 -15.80
C HIS A 747 -11.67 10.89 -15.78
N GLU A 748 -10.64 10.97 -14.95
CA GLU A 748 -9.59 11.98 -15.08
C GLU A 748 -8.68 11.57 -16.24
N SER A 749 -8.52 12.41 -17.27
CA SER A 749 -7.96 11.97 -18.55
C SER A 749 -6.42 11.88 -18.53
N ASP A 750 -5.87 10.78 -19.04
CA ASP A 750 -4.46 10.59 -19.44
C ASP A 750 -4.30 10.60 -20.97
N LEU A 751 -5.30 11.08 -21.73
CA LEU A 751 -5.42 10.82 -23.18
C LEU A 751 -4.46 11.60 -24.11
N LEU A 752 -3.47 12.31 -23.57
CA LEU A 752 -2.39 12.93 -24.36
C LEU A 752 -1.04 12.81 -23.64
N SER A 753 -0.51 11.60 -23.55
CA SER A 753 0.89 11.35 -23.16
C SER A 753 1.85 11.51 -24.36
N THR A 754 1.82 12.66 -25.04
CA THR A 754 2.94 13.10 -25.88
C THR A 754 3.67 14.19 -25.14
N GLU A 755 4.99 14.04 -24.99
CA GLU A 755 5.87 14.81 -24.08
C GLU A 755 5.94 16.35 -24.32
N GLU A 756 5.08 16.96 -25.15
CA GLU A 756 5.20 18.36 -25.56
C GLU A 756 4.19 19.36 -24.99
N GLU A 757 3.16 18.99 -24.23
CA GLU A 757 2.23 19.99 -23.64
C GLU A 757 1.94 19.75 -22.15
N LEU A 758 2.93 20.01 -21.30
CA LEU A 758 2.83 20.00 -19.83
C LEU A 758 2.34 21.33 -19.24
N THR A 759 1.45 22.05 -19.93
CA THR A 759 0.93 23.36 -19.48
C THR A 759 -0.58 23.54 -19.56
N ALA A 760 -1.37 22.52 -19.92
CA ALA A 760 -2.83 22.62 -19.93
C ALA A 760 -3.44 22.08 -18.61
N GLU A 761 -4.45 22.76 -18.08
CA GLU A 761 -5.19 22.39 -16.86
C GLU A 761 -5.71 20.94 -16.91
N GLU A 762 -5.76 20.24 -15.76
CA GLU A 762 -6.24 18.86 -15.69
C GLU A 762 -7.74 18.76 -16.04
N GLU A 763 -8.07 18.26 -17.24
CA GLU A 763 -9.44 18.15 -17.76
C GLU A 763 -10.12 16.79 -17.44
N LEU A 764 -11.43 16.80 -17.19
CA LEU A 764 -12.25 15.59 -16.99
C LEU A 764 -12.84 15.09 -18.32
N THR A 765 -12.88 13.78 -18.53
CA THR A 765 -13.53 13.13 -19.68
C THR A 765 -14.60 12.15 -19.21
N ALA A 766 -15.78 12.16 -19.84
CA ALA A 766 -16.81 11.16 -19.56
C ALA A 766 -16.97 10.16 -20.73
N GLU A 767 -16.97 8.87 -20.40
CA GLU A 767 -17.14 7.75 -21.34
C GLU A 767 -18.61 7.30 -21.38
N ILE A 768 -19.18 7.13 -22.57
CA ILE A 768 -20.55 6.68 -22.80
C ILE A 768 -20.55 5.30 -23.44
N ASP A 769 -21.24 4.36 -22.80
CA ASP A 769 -21.53 3.06 -23.37
C ASP A 769 -23.03 2.89 -23.60
N VAL A 770 -23.40 2.32 -24.74
CA VAL A 770 -24.80 2.06 -25.09
C VAL A 770 -24.98 0.66 -25.66
N MET A 771 -25.97 -0.07 -25.14
CA MET A 771 -26.31 -1.42 -25.55
C MET A 771 -27.81 -1.52 -25.84
N ILE A 772 -28.17 -2.09 -26.99
CA ILE A 772 -29.56 -2.40 -27.34
C ILE A 772 -29.68 -3.92 -27.39
N ALA A 773 -30.31 -4.47 -26.37
CA ALA A 773 -30.43 -5.91 -26.14
C ALA A 773 -31.30 -6.54 -27.23
N ASP A 774 -32.46 -5.94 -27.48
CA ASP A 774 -33.43 -6.45 -28.45
C ASP A 774 -32.93 -6.23 -29.91
N PRO A 775 -32.67 -7.31 -30.68
CA PRO A 775 -32.23 -7.20 -32.06
C PRO A 775 -33.19 -6.47 -32.99
N GLU A 776 -34.50 -6.53 -32.75
CA GLU A 776 -35.53 -5.89 -33.59
C GLU A 776 -35.53 -4.36 -33.42
N GLN A 777 -35.04 -3.89 -32.26
CA GLN A 777 -34.90 -2.46 -31.95
C GLN A 777 -33.55 -1.89 -32.38
N ARG A 778 -32.63 -2.71 -32.92
CA ARG A 778 -31.37 -2.20 -33.47
C ARG A 778 -31.65 -1.47 -34.79
N ARG A 779 -30.99 -0.33 -34.98
CA ARG A 779 -31.11 0.54 -36.18
C ARG A 779 -32.47 1.23 -36.37
N THR A 780 -33.38 1.18 -35.40
CA THR A 780 -34.64 1.95 -35.40
C THR A 780 -34.45 3.40 -34.94
N GLY A 781 -33.26 3.75 -34.45
CA GLY A 781 -32.95 5.05 -33.86
C GLY A 781 -33.00 5.06 -32.33
N LEU A 782 -33.34 3.94 -31.70
CA LEU A 782 -33.43 3.81 -30.23
C LEU A 782 -32.11 4.14 -29.52
N GLY A 783 -30.99 3.55 -29.96
CA GLY A 783 -29.67 3.83 -29.37
C GLY A 783 -29.21 5.28 -29.54
N SER A 784 -29.47 5.91 -30.69
CA SER A 784 -29.18 7.34 -30.88
C SER A 784 -30.06 8.23 -30.00
N GLY A 785 -31.34 7.85 -29.82
CA GLY A 785 -32.25 8.54 -28.90
C GLY A 785 -31.79 8.45 -27.45
N ALA A 786 -31.31 7.28 -27.02
CA ALA A 786 -30.80 7.06 -25.65
C ALA A 786 -29.54 7.89 -25.36
N VAL A 787 -28.57 7.91 -26.29
CA VAL A 787 -27.36 8.73 -26.13
C VAL A 787 -27.70 10.23 -26.13
N MET A 788 -28.60 10.69 -27.00
CA MET A 788 -29.05 12.10 -27.00
C MET A 788 -29.82 12.48 -25.73
N ALA A 789 -30.65 11.59 -25.21
CA ALA A 789 -31.34 11.78 -23.94
C ALA A 789 -30.33 11.91 -22.77
N LEU A 790 -29.33 11.02 -22.72
CA LEU A 790 -28.27 11.08 -21.71
C LEU A 790 -27.40 12.34 -21.85
N MET A 791 -27.01 12.74 -23.06
CA MET A 791 -26.29 14.00 -23.31
C MET A 791 -27.11 15.21 -22.86
N THR A 792 -28.42 15.22 -23.13
CA THR A 792 -29.31 16.30 -22.70
C THR A 792 -29.43 16.37 -21.18
N TYR A 793 -29.55 15.21 -20.53
CA TYR A 793 -29.52 15.11 -19.06
C TYR A 793 -28.20 15.65 -18.49
N LEU A 794 -27.07 15.28 -19.09
CA LEU A 794 -25.75 15.76 -18.68
C LEU A 794 -25.58 17.27 -18.85
N VAL A 795 -26.07 17.86 -19.95
CA VAL A 795 -26.01 19.31 -20.17
C VAL A 795 -26.81 20.07 -19.11
N ARG A 796 -27.95 19.51 -18.66
CA ARG A 796 -28.82 20.14 -17.66
C ARG A 796 -28.32 19.98 -16.22
N HIS A 797 -27.74 18.83 -15.90
CA HIS A 797 -27.35 18.45 -14.53
C HIS A 797 -25.84 18.42 -14.31
N ARG A 798 -25.05 18.99 -15.24
CA ARG A 798 -23.57 18.93 -15.24
C ARG A 798 -22.98 19.29 -13.89
N ASP A 799 -23.33 20.46 -13.36
CA ASP A 799 -22.67 21.02 -12.18
C ASP A 799 -23.06 20.24 -10.92
N ASP A 800 -24.23 19.62 -10.89
CA ASP A 800 -24.67 18.74 -9.79
C ASP A 800 -23.91 17.41 -9.84
N ILE A 801 -23.84 16.78 -11.03
CA ILE A 801 -23.10 15.54 -11.26
C ILE A 801 -21.61 15.71 -10.92
N LEU A 802 -21.00 16.84 -11.31
CA LEU A 802 -19.59 17.11 -11.03
C LEU A 802 -19.33 17.43 -9.56
N ARG A 803 -20.16 18.26 -8.92
CA ARG A 803 -20.03 18.52 -7.48
C ARG A 803 -20.13 17.22 -6.69
N GLU A 804 -21.03 16.35 -7.08
CA GLU A 804 -21.26 15.08 -6.44
C GLU A 804 -20.09 14.11 -6.63
N TYR A 805 -19.56 14.01 -7.86
CA TYR A 805 -18.34 13.25 -8.16
C TYR A 805 -17.14 13.68 -7.32
N PHE A 806 -16.99 14.98 -7.06
CA PHE A 806 -15.92 15.56 -6.24
C PHE A 806 -16.27 15.70 -4.74
N GLY A 807 -17.42 15.21 -4.28
CA GLY A 807 -17.79 15.24 -2.86
C GLY A 807 -18.15 16.63 -2.31
N GLY A 808 -18.62 17.56 -3.15
CA GLY A 808 -19.19 18.86 -2.78
C GLY A 808 -18.44 20.10 -3.27
N GLU A 809 -17.22 19.95 -3.77
CA GLU A 809 -16.42 21.06 -4.33
C GLU A 809 -16.27 20.91 -5.86
N MET A 810 -16.48 21.98 -6.63
CA MET A 810 -16.30 21.92 -8.09
C MET A 810 -14.82 22.13 -8.42
N ALA A 811 -14.09 21.04 -8.69
CA ALA A 811 -12.63 21.10 -8.87
C ALA A 811 -12.17 21.18 -10.33
N LYS A 812 -12.90 20.59 -11.30
CA LYS A 812 -12.47 20.48 -12.71
C LYS A 812 -13.66 20.52 -13.69
N PRO A 813 -13.54 21.20 -14.85
CA PRO A 813 -14.58 21.19 -15.88
C PRO A 813 -14.61 19.86 -16.65
N LEU A 814 -15.83 19.43 -17.05
CA LEU A 814 -16.01 18.34 -18.01
C LEU A 814 -15.68 18.84 -19.42
N ALA A 815 -14.56 18.38 -19.98
CA ALA A 815 -14.02 18.93 -21.22
C ALA A 815 -14.51 18.20 -22.48
N ARG A 816 -14.83 16.91 -22.37
CA ARG A 816 -15.20 16.08 -23.53
C ARG A 816 -16.00 14.83 -23.14
N LEU A 817 -16.79 14.34 -24.09
CA LEU A 817 -17.42 13.01 -24.05
C LEU A 817 -16.69 12.07 -25.00
N MET A 818 -16.54 10.81 -24.62
CA MET A 818 -15.92 9.79 -25.46
C MET A 818 -16.72 8.48 -25.46
N ALA A 819 -16.44 7.62 -26.43
CA ALA A 819 -16.88 6.23 -26.44
C ALA A 819 -15.78 5.34 -27.05
N LYS A 820 -15.56 4.16 -26.48
CA LYS A 820 -14.66 3.15 -27.02
C LYS A 820 -15.45 2.06 -27.71
N ILE A 821 -15.10 1.79 -28.97
CA ILE A 821 -15.91 0.93 -29.83
C ILE A 821 -15.00 -0.09 -30.50
N LYS A 822 -15.24 -1.40 -30.29
CA LYS A 822 -14.54 -2.47 -31.03
C LYS A 822 -14.58 -2.20 -32.54
N GLY A 823 -13.45 -2.35 -33.23
CA GLY A 823 -13.29 -2.01 -34.65
C GLY A 823 -14.27 -2.74 -35.57
N GLY A 824 -14.68 -3.96 -35.20
CA GLY A 824 -15.68 -4.77 -35.91
C GLY A 824 -17.14 -4.31 -35.72
N ASN A 825 -17.44 -3.46 -34.73
CA ASN A 825 -18.79 -2.96 -34.45
C ASN A 825 -19.12 -1.74 -35.32
N GLN A 826 -19.36 -2.00 -36.62
CA GLN A 826 -19.67 -0.96 -37.60
C GLN A 826 -20.95 -0.17 -37.25
N ALA A 827 -21.91 -0.80 -36.57
CA ALA A 827 -23.18 -0.17 -36.20
C ALA A 827 -23.00 0.93 -35.15
N SER A 828 -22.27 0.66 -34.06
CA SER A 828 -21.98 1.67 -33.03
C SER A 828 -21.09 2.79 -33.58
N ARG A 829 -20.09 2.46 -34.43
CA ARG A 829 -19.25 3.49 -35.09
C ARG A 829 -20.09 4.43 -35.96
N ALA A 830 -21.05 3.90 -36.71
CA ALA A 830 -21.97 4.70 -37.53
C ALA A 830 -22.98 5.50 -36.68
N LEU A 831 -23.35 5.02 -35.49
CA LEU A 831 -24.19 5.74 -34.54
C LEU A 831 -23.46 6.97 -34.00
N PHE A 832 -22.31 6.80 -33.35
CA PHE A 832 -21.58 7.91 -32.72
C PHE A 832 -21.10 8.94 -33.76
N ARG A 833 -20.69 8.52 -34.96
CA ARG A 833 -20.35 9.44 -36.05
C ARG A 833 -21.54 10.30 -36.49
N ARG A 834 -22.76 9.75 -36.57
CA ARG A 834 -23.97 10.51 -36.91
C ARG A 834 -24.39 11.48 -35.80
N LEU A 835 -24.06 11.15 -34.55
CA LEU A 835 -24.28 12.05 -33.41
C LEU A 835 -23.26 13.21 -33.38
N GLY A 836 -22.15 13.10 -34.12
CA GLY A 836 -21.14 14.15 -34.25
C GLY A 836 -19.79 13.82 -33.62
N PHE A 837 -19.61 12.61 -33.07
CA PHE A 837 -18.33 12.19 -32.49
C PHE A 837 -17.30 11.94 -33.59
N VAL A 838 -16.06 12.38 -33.34
CA VAL A 838 -14.93 12.25 -34.26
C VAL A 838 -13.97 11.18 -33.73
N GLN A 839 -13.48 10.31 -34.61
CA GLN A 839 -12.49 9.31 -34.24
C GLN A 839 -11.15 10.00 -33.93
N VAL A 840 -10.55 9.65 -32.79
CA VAL A 840 -9.23 10.14 -32.39
C VAL A 840 -8.28 8.94 -32.29
N GLY A 841 -7.19 8.98 -33.05
CA GLY A 841 -6.18 7.92 -33.07
C GLY A 841 -6.53 6.68 -33.90
N GLU A 842 -5.56 5.77 -33.95
CA GLU A 842 -5.70 4.44 -34.53
C GLU A 842 -6.33 3.46 -33.53
N PRO A 843 -6.90 2.32 -33.98
CA PRO A 843 -7.37 1.29 -33.07
C PRO A 843 -6.28 0.89 -32.07
N ASP A 844 -6.65 0.77 -30.80
CA ASP A 844 -5.70 0.43 -29.74
C ASP A 844 -5.26 -1.04 -29.80
N TYR A 845 -4.44 -1.48 -28.84
CA TYR A 845 -3.95 -2.86 -28.76
C TYR A 845 -5.08 -3.91 -28.66
N PHE A 846 -6.27 -3.51 -28.17
CA PHE A 846 -7.45 -4.35 -28.06
C PHE A 846 -8.35 -4.28 -29.30
N GLY A 847 -7.96 -3.50 -30.31
CA GLY A 847 -8.72 -3.30 -31.53
C GLY A 847 -9.92 -2.37 -31.36
N GLU A 848 -9.92 -1.53 -30.32
CA GLU A 848 -10.97 -0.55 -30.04
C GLU A 848 -10.62 0.82 -30.63
N VAL A 849 -11.64 1.48 -31.15
CA VAL A 849 -11.55 2.82 -31.72
C VAL A 849 -12.16 3.80 -30.73
N THR A 850 -11.41 4.82 -30.36
CA THR A 850 -11.92 5.91 -29.51
C THR A 850 -12.54 7.00 -30.37
N VAL A 851 -13.78 7.37 -30.07
CA VAL A 851 -14.46 8.53 -30.68
C VAL A 851 -14.76 9.56 -29.59
N VAL A 852 -14.57 10.84 -29.90
CA VAL A 852 -14.61 11.95 -28.94
C VAL A 852 -15.46 13.10 -29.49
N MET A 853 -16.14 13.82 -28.60
CA MET A 853 -16.82 15.08 -28.87
C MET A 853 -16.44 16.09 -27.78
N ALA A 854 -16.00 17.28 -28.17
CA ALA A 854 -15.67 18.34 -27.20
C ALA A 854 -16.95 18.81 -26.50
N TRP A 855 -16.85 19.24 -25.24
CA TRP A 855 -18.03 19.61 -24.44
C TRP A 855 -18.83 20.77 -25.05
N ALA A 856 -18.16 21.73 -25.70
CA ALA A 856 -18.84 22.80 -26.42
C ALA A 856 -19.74 22.25 -27.54
N ASP A 857 -19.22 21.31 -28.33
CA ASP A 857 -19.97 20.64 -29.40
C ASP A 857 -21.12 19.79 -28.85
N VAL A 858 -20.97 19.18 -27.67
CA VAL A 858 -22.05 18.46 -26.97
C VAL A 858 -23.20 19.42 -26.66
N VAL A 859 -22.91 20.60 -26.11
CA VAL A 859 -23.91 21.60 -25.74
C VAL A 859 -24.65 22.11 -26.99
N ASP A 860 -23.92 22.43 -28.06
CA ASP A 860 -24.52 22.88 -29.31
C ASP A 860 -25.35 21.78 -29.98
N ARG A 861 -24.87 20.53 -29.96
CA ARG A 861 -25.59 19.39 -30.51
C ARG A 861 -26.90 19.10 -29.77
N VAL A 862 -26.89 19.22 -28.44
CA VAL A 862 -28.10 19.10 -27.61
C VAL A 862 -29.07 20.24 -27.93
N ARG A 863 -28.58 21.47 -28.10
CA ARG A 863 -29.42 22.63 -28.47
C ARG A 863 -30.11 22.41 -29.83
N GLU A 864 -29.37 22.05 -30.87
CA GLU A 864 -29.92 21.73 -32.20
C GLU A 864 -30.99 20.63 -32.15
N TRP A 865 -30.74 19.60 -31.35
CA TRP A 865 -31.65 18.47 -31.22
C TRP A 865 -32.95 18.83 -30.50
N LEU A 866 -32.88 19.69 -29.48
CA LEU A 866 -34.06 20.21 -28.77
C LEU A 866 -34.91 21.17 -29.63
N GLU A 867 -34.29 21.89 -30.56
CA GLU A 867 -34.97 22.79 -31.51
C GLU A 867 -35.62 22.04 -32.69
N GLY A 868 -35.18 20.82 -32.97
CA GLY A 868 -35.74 19.96 -34.02
C GLY A 868 -37.00 19.18 -33.61
N ASP A 869 -37.72 18.64 -34.60
CA ASP A 869 -38.96 17.86 -34.41
C ASP A 869 -38.78 16.56 -33.59
N GLU A 870 -37.56 16.11 -33.31
CA GLU A 870 -37.30 14.90 -32.51
C GLU A 870 -37.04 15.17 -31.02
N GLY A 871 -36.83 16.44 -30.63
CA GLY A 871 -36.26 16.86 -29.34
C GLY A 871 -37.20 16.94 -28.15
N GLY A 872 -38.34 16.25 -28.15
CA GLY A 872 -39.37 16.34 -27.09
C GLY A 872 -38.94 15.79 -25.72
N TYR A 873 -37.90 16.37 -25.13
CA TYR A 873 -37.27 15.99 -23.88
C TYR A 873 -38.08 16.48 -22.68
N ARG A 874 -38.38 15.58 -21.75
CA ARG A 874 -39.09 15.85 -20.50
C ARG A 874 -38.42 15.07 -19.37
N GLU A 875 -38.31 15.72 -18.21
CA GLU A 875 -37.94 15.11 -16.94
C GLU A 875 -39.19 15.13 -16.05
N GLY A 876 -39.49 14.02 -15.40
CA GLY A 876 -40.63 13.92 -14.47
C GLY A 876 -41.40 12.61 -14.61
N THR A 877 -42.51 12.52 -13.89
CA THR A 877 -43.30 11.29 -13.77
C THR A 877 -43.94 10.88 -15.09
N VAL A 878 -43.66 9.66 -15.56
CA VAL A 878 -44.42 9.07 -16.67
C VAL A 878 -45.78 8.63 -16.12
N SER A 879 -46.86 9.20 -16.68
CA SER A 879 -48.25 8.82 -16.35
C SER A 879 -48.68 7.59 -17.13
#